data_AF-A0A7V6N903-F1
#
_entry.id   AF-A0A7V6N903-F1
#
_cell.length_a   1.000
_cell.length_b   1.000
_cell.length_c   1.000
_cell.angle_alpha   90.00
_cell.angle_beta   90.00
_cell.angle_gamma   90.00
#
_symmetry.space_group_name_H-M   'P 1'
#
loop_
_entity.id
_entity.type
_entity.pdbx_description
1 polymer ?
#
loop_
_entity_poly.entity_id
_entity_poly.type
_entity_poly.pdbx_seq_one_letter_code
_entity_poly.pdbx_strand_id
1 'polypeptide(L)'
;MKPEKQGKTRYRVSAAEAFKLVFRHARKRILEQIRAIALIIIYMVLFQVLVLNIPLVDSGLIAFGFVLVVFGLAFFMEGLLLGLMPLGEVIGIRMPLKASMATILIIGFILGIGATFAEPSIGALRMAGQSIKAWNSPLLFLLLNKFAAYLVYAIGIGVGLAVVFGMLRFLYGWSLKPFIFFSVPFLLFISFFAYIKPNLNQLLGLAWDCGAVTTGPVTVPLILALGLGISHVSRRGGKDTGGGFGVVTLASLFPIFAVLMIGFALSGKVQAPMSEKQFFSVENRENTLFLFESEDAMKGYALGYSSRASYLPLFDNDEAQLDEFKSRLISDNALREKVFRSQNEFEHWLINQDDHELKLKYFGSEEQLFDAIYKGGGAGADVMEILKDFRRHSANAAQAIVPLSLFLILVMFLVLRERLPRADEIFLGLFFAFLGMVLFSGGIELGLGKIGDQVGANLPASYTKIEMPSERMVIREFDPDIVNVAIGDDGKAKPFFYYEHKEKLYRVPFEEKCFNAELRQYEYIPSRGPLFGVGERTKAGLFVVLLFAFIMGYGATLAEPALNALGMAVEDITVGTFKKSLLIQSVAVGVGFGIAIGLAKIIWGLPLFWMLLVPYMLLMIFTKLSSEEFVNIGWDSAGVTTGPITVPLVLALGLGIGTQVGAAEGFGILSMASVCPIISVLSVGLVVNHKRKAALKALEADESRKAEEVAA
;
A
#
# COMPACT_ATOMS: atom_id res chain seq x y z
N MET A 1 -11.76 -56.41 1.11
CA MET A 1 -12.13 -55.76 2.38
C MET A 1 -12.86 -54.46 2.04
N LYS A 2 -14.15 -54.36 2.38
CA LYS A 2 -14.91 -53.09 2.26
C LYS A 2 -14.37 -52.12 3.32
N PRO A 3 -14.17 -50.83 3.00
CA PRO A 3 -13.74 -49.87 4.01
C PRO A 3 -14.90 -49.65 4.99
N GLU A 4 -14.67 -49.94 6.26
CA GLU A 4 -15.58 -49.58 7.35
C GLU A 4 -15.81 -48.07 7.33
N LYS A 5 -17.09 -47.69 7.27
CA LYS A 5 -17.53 -46.32 7.52
C LYS A 5 -17.20 -45.99 8.98
N GLN A 6 -16.10 -45.28 9.21
CA GLN A 6 -15.85 -44.64 10.50
C GLN A 6 -17.04 -43.74 10.83
N GLY A 7 -17.86 -44.17 11.80
CA GLY A 7 -18.95 -43.38 12.32
C GLY A 7 -18.40 -42.12 12.98
N LYS A 8 -18.86 -40.96 12.52
CA LYS A 8 -18.58 -39.66 13.17
C LYS A 8 -19.19 -39.70 14.59
N THR A 9 -18.38 -40.01 15.60
CA THR A 9 -18.72 -39.77 17.01
C THR A 9 -18.86 -38.25 17.20
N ARG A 10 -20.11 -37.77 17.24
CA ARG A 10 -20.41 -36.37 17.59
C ARG A 10 -20.21 -36.21 19.09
N TYR A 11 -19.10 -35.59 19.49
CA TYR A 11 -18.88 -35.19 20.88
C TYR A 11 -19.88 -34.10 21.25
N ARG A 12 -20.76 -34.34 22.23
CA ARG A 12 -21.60 -33.30 22.82
C ARG A 12 -20.74 -32.50 23.78
N VAL A 13 -20.33 -31.31 23.34
CA VAL A 13 -19.55 -30.37 24.14
C VAL A 13 -20.52 -29.42 24.84
N SER A 14 -20.33 -29.15 26.14
CA SER A 14 -21.11 -28.14 26.87
C SER A 14 -20.90 -26.75 26.26
N ALA A 15 -21.88 -25.84 26.33
CA ALA A 15 -21.71 -24.46 25.87
C ALA A 15 -20.50 -23.76 26.52
N ALA A 16 -20.23 -24.08 27.80
CA ALA A 16 -19.07 -23.57 28.52
C ALA A 16 -17.74 -24.14 27.99
N GLU A 17 -17.71 -25.42 27.64
CA GLU A 17 -16.53 -26.06 27.05
C GLU A 17 -16.28 -25.58 25.62
N ALA A 18 -17.34 -25.42 24.83
CA ALA A 18 -17.28 -24.87 23.49
C ALA A 18 -16.75 -23.43 23.52
N PHE A 19 -17.27 -22.59 24.41
CA PHE A 19 -16.75 -21.24 24.63
C PHE A 19 -15.27 -21.25 25.03
N LYS A 20 -14.86 -22.14 25.94
CA LYS A 20 -13.46 -22.25 26.37
C LYS A 20 -12.52 -22.64 25.24
N LEU A 21 -12.95 -23.55 24.35
CA LEU A 21 -12.18 -23.94 23.17
C LEU A 21 -12.08 -22.80 22.15
N VAL A 22 -13.21 -22.19 21.80
CA VAL A 22 -13.27 -21.06 20.85
C VAL A 22 -12.49 -19.87 21.38
N PHE A 23 -12.66 -19.51 22.65
CA PHE A 23 -11.94 -18.40 23.27
C PHE A 23 -10.43 -18.64 23.29
N ARG A 24 -9.97 -19.86 23.60
CA ARG A 24 -8.54 -20.19 23.55
C ARG A 24 -7.98 -20.04 22.13
N HIS A 25 -8.73 -20.48 21.13
CA HIS A 25 -8.36 -20.35 19.73
C HIS A 25 -8.34 -18.87 19.29
N ALA A 26 -9.44 -18.13 19.52
CA ALA A 26 -9.59 -16.72 19.19
C ALA A 26 -8.52 -15.86 19.89
N ARG A 27 -8.26 -16.11 21.17
CA ARG A 27 -7.19 -15.43 21.92
C ARG A 27 -5.82 -15.65 21.26
N LYS A 28 -5.52 -16.87 20.83
CA LYS A 28 -4.24 -17.16 20.13
C LYS A 28 -4.14 -16.35 18.84
N ARG A 29 -5.19 -16.37 18.01
CA ARG A 29 -5.22 -15.61 16.75
C ARG A 29 -5.10 -14.10 16.94
N ILE A 30 -5.86 -13.54 17.88
CA ILE A 30 -5.81 -12.10 18.18
C ILE A 30 -4.43 -11.71 18.72
N LEU A 31 -3.83 -12.51 19.61
CA LEU A 31 -2.47 -12.24 20.12
C LEU A 31 -1.40 -12.31 19.03
N GLU A 32 -1.56 -13.20 18.04
CA GLU A 32 -0.69 -13.23 16.86
C GLU A 32 -0.80 -11.91 16.08
N GLN A 33 -2.02 -11.40 15.83
CA GLN A 33 -2.22 -10.11 15.14
C GLN A 33 -1.74 -8.91 15.95
N ILE A 34 -1.96 -8.90 17.28
CA ILE A 34 -1.44 -7.85 18.15
C ILE A 34 0.09 -7.81 18.07
N ARG A 35 0.77 -8.95 18.16
CA ARG A 35 2.24 -8.98 18.07
C ARG A 35 2.75 -8.52 16.72
N ALA A 36 2.06 -8.88 15.64
CA ALA A 36 2.39 -8.45 14.29
C ALA A 36 2.36 -6.92 14.16
N ILE A 37 1.28 -6.29 14.63
CA ILE A 37 1.06 -4.86 14.42
C ILE A 37 1.75 -4.01 15.51
N ALA A 38 1.86 -4.50 16.74
CA ALA A 38 2.40 -3.75 17.88
C ALA A 38 3.85 -3.28 17.64
N LEU A 39 4.69 -4.10 17.00
CA LEU A 39 6.07 -3.69 16.71
C LEU A 39 6.09 -2.41 15.85
N ILE A 40 5.26 -2.37 14.81
CA ILE A 40 5.17 -1.24 13.89
C ILE A 40 4.59 -0.02 14.61
N ILE A 41 3.47 -0.18 15.33
CA ILE A 41 2.81 0.92 16.04
C ILE A 41 3.75 1.53 17.08
N ILE A 42 4.31 0.70 17.96
CA ILE A 42 5.20 1.17 19.03
C ILE A 42 6.38 1.90 18.41
N TYR A 43 6.96 1.32 17.36
CA TYR A 43 8.08 1.94 16.67
C TYR A 43 7.72 3.31 16.07
N MET A 44 6.59 3.41 15.36
CA MET A 44 6.14 4.67 14.77
C MET A 44 5.83 5.73 15.83
N VAL A 45 5.13 5.36 16.89
CA VAL A 45 4.78 6.25 18.01
C VAL A 45 6.06 6.72 18.72
N LEU A 46 6.98 5.82 19.05
CA LEU A 46 8.26 6.16 19.67
C LEU A 46 9.08 7.08 18.77
N PHE A 47 9.11 6.81 17.47
CA PHE A 47 9.84 7.66 16.54
C PHE A 47 9.23 9.07 16.46
N GLN A 48 7.91 9.17 16.33
CA GLN A 48 7.23 10.47 16.26
C GLN A 48 7.37 11.27 17.56
N VAL A 49 7.22 10.64 18.72
CA VAL A 49 7.24 11.32 20.03
C VAL A 49 8.66 11.56 20.53
N LEU A 50 9.54 10.57 20.47
CA LEU A 50 10.90 10.68 21.02
C LEU A 50 11.90 11.27 20.02
N VAL A 51 11.82 10.84 18.75
CA VAL A 51 12.80 11.27 17.73
C VAL A 51 12.36 12.58 17.10
N LEU A 52 11.12 12.72 16.63
CA LEU A 52 10.65 13.96 16.00
C LEU A 52 10.15 15.00 17.01
N ASN A 53 9.87 14.61 18.25
CA ASN A 53 9.29 15.46 19.29
C ASN A 53 7.96 16.11 18.85
N ILE A 54 7.12 15.34 18.15
CA ILE A 54 5.81 15.78 17.64
C ILE A 54 4.72 14.98 18.35
N PRO A 55 3.70 15.64 18.95
CA PRO A 55 2.57 14.93 19.54
C PRO A 55 1.75 14.23 18.45
N LEU A 56 1.12 13.10 18.80
CA LEU A 56 0.18 12.42 17.91
C LEU A 56 -1.14 13.18 17.85
N VAL A 57 -1.48 13.68 16.67
CA VAL A 57 -2.79 14.27 16.39
C VAL A 57 -3.80 13.13 16.27
N ASP A 58 -5.02 13.31 16.80
CA ASP A 58 -6.09 12.30 16.79
C ASP A 58 -5.74 10.95 17.44
N SER A 59 -4.90 10.96 18.49
CA SER A 59 -4.40 9.72 19.13
C SER A 59 -5.50 8.70 19.52
N GLY A 60 -6.67 9.16 19.97
CA GLY A 60 -7.80 8.29 20.29
C GLY A 60 -8.41 7.58 19.06
N LEU A 61 -8.54 8.29 17.95
CA LEU A 61 -9.07 7.74 16.69
C LEU A 61 -8.06 6.80 16.04
N ILE A 62 -6.77 7.13 16.08
CA ILE A 62 -5.69 6.25 15.64
C ILE A 62 -5.67 4.95 16.46
N ALA A 63 -5.81 5.05 17.79
CA ALA A 63 -5.86 3.87 18.67
C ALA A 63 -7.09 2.99 18.38
N PHE A 64 -8.27 3.60 18.17
CA PHE A 64 -9.47 2.88 17.74
C PHE A 64 -9.27 2.20 16.38
N GLY A 65 -8.67 2.90 15.42
CA GLY A 65 -8.28 2.36 14.13
C GLY A 65 -7.41 1.12 14.27
N PHE A 66 -6.38 1.13 15.12
CA PHE A 66 -5.54 -0.05 15.37
C PHE A 66 -6.30 -1.23 15.97
N VAL A 67 -7.24 -0.99 16.89
CA VAL A 67 -8.11 -2.05 17.40
C VAL A 67 -8.91 -2.67 16.25
N LEU A 68 -9.50 -1.85 15.38
CA LEU A 68 -10.22 -2.32 14.19
C LEU A 68 -9.31 -3.11 13.23
N VAL A 69 -8.07 -2.67 13.01
CA VAL A 69 -7.09 -3.41 12.18
C VAL A 69 -6.79 -4.78 12.79
N VAL A 70 -6.50 -4.86 14.09
CA VAL A 70 -6.17 -6.12 14.78
C VAL A 70 -7.32 -7.12 14.68
N PHE A 71 -8.54 -6.70 15.04
CA PHE A 71 -9.70 -7.58 14.98
C PHE A 71 -10.09 -7.90 13.53
N GLY A 72 -10.07 -6.90 12.65
CA GLY A 72 -10.37 -7.04 11.23
C GLY A 72 -9.46 -8.04 10.55
N LEU A 73 -8.14 -7.91 10.74
CA LEU A 73 -7.16 -8.84 10.18
C LEU A 73 -7.31 -10.25 10.78
N ALA A 74 -7.61 -10.37 12.08
CA ALA A 74 -7.84 -11.67 12.71
C ALA A 74 -9.06 -12.40 12.11
N PHE A 75 -10.21 -11.71 12.00
CA PHE A 75 -11.41 -12.28 11.39
C PHE A 75 -11.20 -12.56 9.90
N PHE A 76 -10.53 -11.64 9.19
CA PHE A 76 -10.29 -11.77 7.77
C PHE A 76 -9.43 -13.00 7.46
N MET A 77 -8.27 -13.14 8.11
CA MET A 77 -7.37 -14.26 7.90
C MET A 77 -8.01 -15.59 8.28
N GLU A 78 -8.74 -15.65 9.40
CA GLU A 78 -9.46 -16.87 9.78
C GLU A 78 -10.58 -17.20 8.78
N GLY A 79 -11.28 -16.16 8.27
CA GLY A 79 -12.28 -16.30 7.22
C GLY A 79 -11.72 -16.85 5.91
N LEU A 80 -10.53 -16.40 5.51
CA LEU A 80 -9.83 -16.93 4.33
C LEU A 80 -9.44 -18.41 4.51
N LEU A 81 -8.94 -18.77 5.69
CA LEU A 81 -8.50 -20.14 6.02
C LEU A 81 -9.66 -21.14 6.09
N LEU A 82 -10.82 -20.71 6.61
CA LEU A 82 -12.01 -21.56 6.72
C LEU A 82 -12.88 -21.55 5.46
N GLY A 83 -12.88 -20.45 4.71
CA GLY A 83 -13.76 -20.20 3.56
C GLY A 83 -13.09 -20.40 2.20
N LEU A 84 -12.31 -19.39 1.76
CA LEU A 84 -11.82 -19.31 0.38
C LEU A 84 -10.68 -20.30 0.06
N MET A 85 -9.73 -20.51 0.98
CA MET A 85 -8.58 -21.39 0.73
C MET A 85 -8.99 -22.86 0.53
N PRO A 86 -9.85 -23.49 1.37
CA PRO A 86 -10.30 -24.86 1.15
C PRO A 86 -11.02 -25.04 -0.19
N LEU A 87 -11.80 -24.04 -0.62
CA LEU A 87 -12.44 -24.06 -1.95
C LEU A 87 -11.38 -24.10 -3.06
N GLY A 88 -10.36 -23.24 -2.98
CA GLY A 88 -9.26 -23.21 -3.94
C GLY A 88 -8.45 -24.51 -4.00
N GLU A 89 -8.16 -25.10 -2.84
CA GLU A 89 -7.42 -26.37 -2.74
C GLU A 89 -8.19 -27.54 -3.35
N VAL A 90 -9.48 -27.68 -3.00
CA VAL A 90 -10.33 -28.74 -3.56
C VAL A 90 -10.48 -28.59 -5.07
N ILE A 91 -10.67 -27.36 -5.55
CA ILE A 91 -10.69 -27.08 -6.99
C ILE A 91 -9.35 -27.46 -7.62
N GLY A 92 -8.21 -27.08 -7.03
CA GLY A 92 -6.88 -27.42 -7.55
C GLY A 92 -6.62 -28.92 -7.67
N ILE A 93 -7.06 -29.71 -6.68
CA ILE A 93 -6.86 -31.17 -6.66
C ILE A 93 -7.82 -31.89 -7.62
N ARG A 94 -9.09 -31.46 -7.66
CA ARG A 94 -10.16 -32.20 -8.39
C ARG A 94 -10.27 -31.78 -9.85
N MET A 95 -9.95 -30.54 -10.18
CA MET A 95 -10.17 -29.98 -11.51
C MET A 95 -9.34 -30.66 -12.61
N PRO A 96 -8.04 -31.00 -12.43
CA PRO A 96 -7.27 -31.72 -13.44
C PRO A 96 -7.82 -33.12 -13.77
N LEU A 97 -8.61 -33.71 -12.87
CA LEU A 97 -9.19 -35.04 -13.04
C LEU A 97 -10.54 -35.03 -13.77
N LYS A 98 -11.23 -33.89 -13.80
CA LYS A 98 -12.63 -33.78 -14.25
C LYS A 98 -12.85 -32.78 -15.38
N ALA A 99 -11.96 -31.83 -15.55
CA ALA A 99 -12.10 -30.74 -16.51
C ALA A 99 -11.08 -30.85 -17.64
N SER A 100 -11.46 -30.37 -18.83
CA SER A 100 -10.52 -30.25 -19.94
C SER A 100 -9.49 -29.15 -19.68
N MET A 101 -8.33 -29.22 -20.36
CA MET A 101 -7.28 -28.20 -20.22
C MET A 101 -7.82 -26.78 -20.48
N ALA A 102 -8.60 -26.58 -21.53
CA ALA A 102 -9.21 -25.27 -21.81
C ALA A 102 -10.09 -24.77 -20.66
N THR A 103 -10.86 -25.66 -20.03
CA THR A 103 -11.71 -25.31 -18.87
C THR A 103 -10.87 -24.91 -17.66
N ILE A 104 -9.77 -25.64 -17.39
CA ILE A 104 -8.82 -25.31 -16.31
C ILE A 104 -8.25 -23.91 -16.52
N LEU A 105 -7.80 -23.59 -17.73
CA LEU A 105 -7.21 -22.30 -18.04
C LEU A 105 -8.22 -21.15 -17.96
N ILE A 106 -9.45 -21.34 -18.44
CA ILE A 106 -10.52 -20.33 -18.33
C ILE A 106 -10.88 -20.08 -16.86
N ILE A 107 -11.02 -21.14 -16.07
CA ILE A 107 -11.32 -21.01 -14.63
C ILE A 107 -10.15 -20.32 -13.92
N GLY A 108 -8.91 -20.70 -14.21
CA GLY A 108 -7.71 -20.05 -13.66
C GLY A 108 -7.63 -18.56 -14.02
N PHE A 109 -7.96 -18.21 -15.26
CA PHE A 109 -7.98 -16.82 -15.72
C PHE A 109 -9.01 -15.98 -14.95
N ILE A 110 -10.26 -16.45 -14.86
CA ILE A 110 -11.33 -15.77 -14.12
C ILE A 110 -11.00 -15.71 -12.63
N LEU A 111 -10.39 -16.76 -12.08
CA LEU A 111 -9.96 -16.81 -10.69
C LEU A 111 -8.89 -15.76 -10.39
N GLY A 112 -7.88 -15.60 -11.25
CA GLY A 112 -6.84 -14.58 -11.07
C GLY A 112 -7.40 -13.15 -11.10
N ILE A 113 -8.34 -12.90 -12.01
CA ILE A 113 -9.10 -11.64 -12.05
C ILE A 113 -9.89 -11.44 -10.74
N GLY A 114 -10.66 -12.46 -10.33
CA GLY A 114 -11.48 -12.42 -9.12
C GLY A 114 -10.68 -12.22 -7.84
N ALA A 115 -9.51 -12.87 -7.72
CA ALA A 115 -8.60 -12.72 -6.60
C ALA A 115 -8.06 -11.30 -6.48
N THR A 116 -7.75 -10.66 -7.61
CA THR A 116 -7.26 -9.27 -7.65
C THR A 116 -8.31 -8.29 -7.12
N PHE A 117 -9.59 -8.47 -7.46
CA PHE A 117 -10.67 -7.64 -6.91
C PHE A 117 -10.89 -7.85 -5.42
N ALA A 118 -10.62 -9.06 -4.94
CA ALA A 118 -10.74 -9.41 -3.53
C ALA A 118 -9.55 -8.90 -2.68
N GLU A 119 -8.51 -8.34 -3.31
CA GLU A 119 -7.28 -7.93 -2.66
C GLU A 119 -7.41 -6.55 -1.97
N PRO A 120 -7.34 -6.45 -0.63
CA PRO A 120 -7.51 -5.18 0.09
C PRO A 120 -6.45 -4.13 -0.26
N SER A 121 -5.23 -4.58 -0.58
CA SER A 121 -4.10 -3.71 -0.91
C SER A 121 -4.32 -2.90 -2.20
N ILE A 122 -5.13 -3.41 -3.13
CA ILE A 122 -5.55 -2.67 -4.34
C ILE A 122 -6.49 -1.51 -3.98
N GLY A 123 -7.33 -1.68 -2.96
CA GLY A 123 -8.16 -0.60 -2.41
C GLY A 123 -7.31 0.53 -1.83
N ALA A 124 -6.27 0.19 -1.06
CA ALA A 124 -5.32 1.17 -0.53
C ALA A 124 -4.57 1.94 -1.63
N LEU A 125 -4.17 1.24 -2.70
CA LEU A 125 -3.55 1.86 -3.88
C LEU A 125 -4.47 2.89 -4.55
N ARG A 126 -5.77 2.61 -4.66
CA ARG A 126 -6.75 3.55 -5.20
C ARG A 126 -6.93 4.79 -4.31
N MET A 127 -6.91 4.62 -2.99
CA MET A 127 -7.00 5.72 -2.04
C MET A 127 -5.75 6.61 -2.08
N ALA A 128 -4.57 6.01 -2.24
CA ALA A 128 -3.31 6.72 -2.43
C ALA A 128 -3.33 7.73 -3.61
N GLY A 129 -4.07 7.42 -4.68
CA GLY A 129 -4.20 8.30 -5.83
C GLY A 129 -4.94 9.62 -5.63
N GLN A 130 -5.61 9.78 -4.49
CA GLN A 130 -6.35 11.00 -4.17
C GLN A 130 -5.42 12.16 -3.81
N SER A 131 -4.21 11.86 -3.32
CA SER A 131 -3.23 12.87 -2.91
C SER A 131 -2.36 13.39 -4.05
N ILE A 132 -2.55 12.90 -5.27
CA ILE A 132 -1.72 13.21 -6.43
C ILE A 132 -2.29 14.42 -7.15
N LYS A 133 -1.45 15.44 -7.36
CA LYS A 133 -1.86 16.65 -8.08
C LYS A 133 -1.99 16.38 -9.58
N ALA A 134 -3.13 16.76 -10.16
CA ALA A 134 -3.46 16.54 -11.56
C ALA A 134 -2.45 17.15 -12.55
N TRP A 135 -1.85 18.31 -12.25
CA TRP A 135 -0.85 18.95 -13.12
C TRP A 135 0.56 18.37 -12.98
N ASN A 136 0.90 17.86 -11.79
CA ASN A 136 2.18 17.20 -11.55
C ASN A 136 2.23 15.85 -12.25
N SER A 137 1.12 15.10 -12.25
CA SER A 137 1.06 13.80 -12.92
C SER A 137 -0.30 13.49 -13.55
N PRO A 138 -0.61 14.10 -14.72
CA PRO A 138 -1.94 14.01 -15.34
C PRO A 138 -2.39 12.57 -15.64
N LEU A 139 -1.52 11.76 -16.24
CA LEU A 139 -1.84 10.37 -16.59
C LEU A 139 -2.06 9.50 -15.35
N LEU A 140 -1.23 9.70 -14.33
CA LEU A 140 -1.32 8.98 -13.06
C LEU A 140 -2.60 9.35 -12.30
N PHE A 141 -2.92 10.65 -12.26
CA PHE A 141 -4.16 11.17 -11.67
C PHE A 141 -5.40 10.59 -12.36
N LEU A 142 -5.42 10.57 -13.70
CA LEU A 142 -6.51 9.98 -14.48
C LEU A 142 -6.72 8.51 -14.11
N LEU A 143 -5.63 7.72 -14.08
CA LEU A 143 -5.69 6.28 -13.83
C LEU A 143 -6.12 5.92 -12.40
N LEU A 144 -5.84 6.77 -11.41
CA LEU A 144 -6.19 6.49 -10.02
C LEU A 144 -7.50 7.15 -9.56
N ASN A 145 -8.04 8.12 -10.30
CA ASN A 145 -9.33 8.75 -10.02
C ASN A 145 -10.41 8.29 -11.01
N LYS A 146 -10.55 8.97 -12.15
CA LYS A 146 -11.61 8.70 -13.14
C LYS A 146 -11.55 7.28 -13.71
N PHE A 147 -10.35 6.77 -14.00
CA PHE A 147 -10.13 5.45 -14.60
C PHE A 147 -9.65 4.40 -13.58
N ALA A 148 -9.86 4.62 -12.29
CA ALA A 148 -9.48 3.69 -11.23
C ALA A 148 -10.01 2.26 -11.46
N ALA A 149 -11.27 2.11 -11.90
CA ALA A 149 -11.84 0.80 -12.21
C ALA A 149 -11.12 0.12 -13.39
N TYR A 150 -10.81 0.86 -14.45
CA TYR A 150 -10.07 0.33 -15.61
C TYR A 150 -8.65 -0.08 -15.27
N LEU A 151 -7.98 0.67 -14.37
CA LEU A 151 -6.69 0.28 -13.84
C LEU A 151 -6.78 -1.07 -13.10
N VAL A 152 -7.76 -1.25 -12.21
CA VAL A 152 -7.99 -2.52 -11.51
C VAL A 152 -8.33 -3.65 -12.49
N TYR A 153 -9.12 -3.38 -13.53
CA TYR A 153 -9.40 -4.36 -14.59
C TYR A 153 -8.12 -4.78 -15.34
N ALA A 154 -7.26 -3.83 -15.69
CA ALA A 154 -5.99 -4.13 -16.36
C ALA A 154 -5.07 -4.98 -15.46
N ILE A 155 -4.92 -4.60 -14.18
CA ILE A 155 -4.18 -5.36 -13.18
C ILE A 155 -4.74 -6.79 -13.07
N GLY A 156 -6.06 -6.93 -12.91
CA GLY A 156 -6.74 -8.22 -12.79
C GLY A 156 -6.56 -9.11 -14.02
N ILE A 157 -6.65 -8.55 -15.23
CA ILE A 157 -6.35 -9.28 -16.47
C ILE A 157 -4.89 -9.74 -16.49
N GLY A 158 -3.96 -8.90 -16.05
CA GLY A 158 -2.55 -9.26 -15.87
C GLY A 158 -2.37 -10.46 -14.94
N VAL A 159 -2.98 -10.43 -13.76
CA VAL A 159 -2.95 -11.57 -12.80
C VAL A 159 -3.63 -12.81 -13.39
N GLY A 160 -4.77 -12.66 -14.06
CA GLY A 160 -5.46 -13.77 -14.74
C GLY A 160 -4.56 -14.45 -15.77
N LEU A 161 -3.85 -13.69 -16.61
CA LEU A 161 -2.88 -14.24 -17.56
C LEU A 161 -1.72 -14.91 -16.84
N ALA A 162 -1.20 -14.33 -15.76
CA ALA A 162 -0.15 -14.94 -14.96
C ALA A 162 -0.57 -16.30 -14.37
N VAL A 163 -1.82 -16.42 -13.88
CA VAL A 163 -2.36 -17.70 -13.40
C VAL A 163 -2.42 -18.72 -14.54
N VAL A 164 -2.84 -18.32 -15.74
CA VAL A 164 -2.85 -19.19 -16.92
C VAL A 164 -1.45 -19.71 -17.24
N PHE A 165 -0.44 -18.82 -17.32
CA PHE A 165 0.94 -19.23 -17.56
C PHE A 165 1.50 -20.09 -16.42
N GLY A 166 1.12 -19.80 -15.17
CA GLY A 166 1.46 -20.60 -14.00
C GLY A 166 0.87 -22.01 -14.06
N MET A 167 -0.41 -22.14 -14.46
CA MET A 167 -1.06 -23.43 -14.66
C MET A 167 -0.42 -24.23 -15.78
N LEU A 168 -0.16 -23.60 -16.93
CA LEU A 168 0.54 -24.26 -18.04
C LEU A 168 1.91 -24.76 -17.60
N ARG A 169 2.66 -23.93 -16.87
CA ARG A 169 3.94 -24.30 -16.27
C ARG A 169 3.82 -25.55 -15.38
N PHE A 170 2.79 -25.65 -14.54
CA PHE A 170 2.59 -26.83 -13.69
C PHE A 170 2.10 -28.07 -14.42
N LEU A 171 1.21 -27.90 -15.41
CA LEU A 171 0.69 -29.02 -16.20
C LEU A 171 1.78 -29.65 -17.07
N TYR A 172 2.70 -28.85 -17.62
CA TYR A 172 3.78 -29.32 -18.48
C TYR A 172 5.15 -29.48 -17.79
N GLY A 173 5.26 -29.10 -16.51
CA GLY A 173 6.52 -29.19 -15.76
C GLY A 173 7.61 -28.26 -16.29
N TRP A 174 7.26 -27.03 -16.68
CA TRP A 174 8.26 -26.05 -17.13
C TRP A 174 9.02 -25.42 -15.95
N SER A 175 10.30 -25.11 -16.15
CA SER A 175 11.08 -24.35 -15.16
C SER A 175 10.60 -22.90 -15.08
N LEU A 176 10.87 -22.23 -13.95
CA LEU A 176 10.52 -20.80 -13.80
C LEU A 176 11.53 -19.89 -14.52
N LYS A 177 12.80 -20.34 -14.64
CA LYS A 177 13.87 -19.55 -15.23
C LYS A 177 13.55 -18.97 -16.62
N PRO A 178 13.03 -19.73 -17.62
CA PRO A 178 12.73 -19.19 -18.94
C PRO A 178 11.74 -18.03 -18.88
N PHE A 179 10.73 -18.12 -18.00
CA PHE A 179 9.79 -17.03 -17.79
C PHE A 179 10.49 -15.78 -17.27
N ILE A 180 11.38 -15.91 -16.29
CA ILE A 180 12.14 -14.78 -15.72
C ILE A 180 13.08 -14.18 -16.78
N PHE A 181 13.86 -15.01 -17.49
CA PHE A 181 14.79 -14.57 -18.54
C PHE A 181 14.12 -13.88 -19.71
N PHE A 182 12.84 -14.15 -19.96
CA PHE A 182 12.06 -13.44 -20.97
C PHE A 182 11.36 -12.20 -20.41
N SER A 183 10.55 -12.38 -19.37
CA SER A 183 9.66 -11.34 -18.85
C SER A 183 10.41 -10.16 -18.21
N VAL A 184 11.48 -10.39 -17.45
CA VAL A 184 12.19 -9.30 -16.76
C VAL A 184 12.90 -8.37 -17.75
N PRO A 185 13.74 -8.86 -18.69
CA PRO A 185 14.32 -7.99 -19.71
C PRO A 185 13.26 -7.29 -20.57
N PHE A 186 12.16 -7.97 -20.91
CA PHE A 186 11.06 -7.38 -21.65
C PHE A 186 10.38 -6.22 -20.89
N LEU A 187 10.11 -6.41 -19.59
CA LEU A 187 9.55 -5.37 -18.73
C LEU A 187 10.51 -4.20 -18.56
N LEU A 188 11.81 -4.46 -18.40
CA LEU A 188 12.83 -3.41 -18.33
C LEU A 188 12.92 -2.64 -19.65
N PHE A 189 12.82 -3.31 -20.80
CA PHE A 189 12.79 -2.68 -22.11
C PHE A 189 11.57 -1.76 -22.28
N ILE A 190 10.37 -2.23 -21.94
CA ILE A 190 9.16 -1.38 -21.97
C ILE A 190 9.28 -0.22 -20.96
N SER A 191 9.84 -0.50 -19.77
CA SER A 191 10.06 0.53 -18.75
C SER A 191 11.03 1.61 -19.22
N PHE A 192 12.03 1.25 -20.05
CA PHE A 192 12.92 2.22 -20.68
C PHE A 192 12.16 3.15 -21.65
N PHE A 193 11.24 2.63 -22.46
CA PHE A 193 10.40 3.49 -23.31
C PHE A 193 9.47 4.39 -22.51
N ALA A 194 8.92 3.88 -21.41
CA ALA A 194 8.11 4.67 -20.49
C ALA A 194 8.93 5.76 -19.80
N TYR A 195 10.18 5.48 -19.43
CA TYR A 195 11.11 6.43 -18.82
C TYR A 195 11.40 7.65 -19.73
N ILE A 196 11.50 7.44 -21.04
CA ILE A 196 11.78 8.52 -22.01
C ILE A 196 10.59 9.50 -22.13
N LYS A 197 9.35 9.05 -21.86
CA LYS A 197 8.14 9.86 -22.03
C LYS A 197 7.69 10.49 -20.70
N PRO A 198 7.51 11.82 -20.60
CA PRO A 198 7.18 12.50 -19.33
C PRO A 198 5.97 11.92 -18.58
N ASN A 199 4.86 11.69 -19.28
CA ASN A 199 3.64 11.12 -18.68
C ASN A 199 3.82 9.68 -18.18
N LEU A 200 4.58 8.87 -18.91
CA LEU A 200 4.78 7.46 -18.56
C LEU A 200 5.86 7.28 -17.50
N ASN A 201 6.82 8.20 -17.42
CA ASN A 201 7.87 8.18 -16.40
C ASN A 201 7.26 8.22 -14.98
N GLN A 202 6.23 9.04 -14.78
CA GLN A 202 5.52 9.11 -13.48
C GLN A 202 4.61 7.90 -13.22
N LEU A 203 4.19 7.20 -14.28
CA LEU A 203 3.43 5.95 -14.17
C LEU A 203 4.31 4.76 -13.80
N LEU A 204 5.63 4.81 -14.06
CA LEU A 204 6.56 3.71 -13.78
C LEU A 204 6.49 3.25 -12.32
N GLY A 205 6.46 4.20 -11.37
CA GLY A 205 6.34 3.90 -9.94
C GLY A 205 5.10 3.08 -9.62
N LEU A 206 3.93 3.54 -10.11
CA LEU A 206 2.68 2.82 -9.94
C LEU A 206 2.72 1.44 -10.60
N ALA A 207 3.23 1.33 -11.83
CA ALA A 207 3.23 0.07 -12.56
C ALA A 207 4.01 -1.03 -11.84
N TRP A 208 5.20 -0.70 -11.33
CA TRP A 208 6.02 -1.66 -10.60
C TRP A 208 5.51 -1.93 -9.18
N ASP A 209 4.94 -0.92 -8.51
CA ASP A 209 4.28 -1.12 -7.22
C ASP A 209 3.04 -2.02 -7.36
N CYS A 210 2.27 -1.91 -8.46
CA CYS A 210 1.13 -2.79 -8.73
C CYS A 210 1.53 -4.27 -8.76
N GLY A 211 2.69 -4.59 -9.34
CA GLY A 211 3.21 -5.95 -9.33
C GLY A 211 3.48 -6.49 -7.93
N ALA A 212 3.91 -5.62 -7.00
CA ALA A 212 4.07 -5.96 -5.61
C ALA A 212 2.71 -6.05 -4.87
N VAL A 213 1.76 -5.19 -5.21
CA VAL A 213 0.45 -5.11 -4.53
C VAL A 213 -0.48 -6.29 -4.87
N THR A 214 -0.34 -6.91 -6.05
CA THR A 214 -1.20 -8.03 -6.49
C THR A 214 -0.95 -9.34 -5.76
N THR A 215 0.12 -9.45 -4.98
CA THR A 215 0.52 -10.68 -4.27
C THR A 215 0.16 -10.64 -2.78
N GLY A 216 -1.02 -10.11 -2.47
CA GLY A 216 -1.46 -9.94 -1.09
C GLY A 216 -2.13 -11.18 -0.47
N PRO A 217 -2.74 -11.02 0.73
CA PRO A 217 -3.26 -12.11 1.56
C PRO A 217 -4.41 -12.92 0.95
N VAL A 218 -5.09 -12.44 -0.09
CA VAL A 218 -6.12 -13.24 -0.77
C VAL A 218 -5.52 -14.01 -1.94
N THR A 219 -4.76 -13.30 -2.77
CA THR A 219 -4.29 -13.82 -4.04
C THR A 219 -3.26 -14.92 -3.86
N VAL A 220 -2.28 -14.73 -2.97
CA VAL A 220 -1.20 -15.70 -2.75
C VAL A 220 -1.71 -17.03 -2.21
N PRO A 221 -2.46 -17.09 -1.09
CA PRO A 221 -2.90 -18.37 -0.56
C PRO A 221 -3.83 -19.13 -1.51
N LEU A 222 -4.69 -18.43 -2.25
CA LEU A 222 -5.62 -19.03 -3.19
C LEU A 222 -4.91 -19.62 -4.41
N ILE A 223 -4.00 -18.86 -5.03
CA ILE A 223 -3.22 -19.31 -6.18
C ILE A 223 -2.25 -20.43 -5.77
N LEU A 224 -1.63 -20.35 -4.59
CA LEU A 224 -0.76 -21.42 -4.08
C LEU A 224 -1.55 -22.69 -3.79
N ALA A 225 -2.71 -22.61 -3.13
CA ALA A 225 -3.55 -23.77 -2.85
C ALA A 225 -3.97 -24.48 -4.15
N LEU A 226 -4.34 -23.68 -5.16
CA LEU A 226 -4.65 -24.17 -6.50
C LEU A 226 -3.44 -24.80 -7.19
N GLY A 227 -2.29 -24.12 -7.17
CA GLY A 227 -1.04 -24.55 -7.79
C GLY A 227 -0.48 -25.83 -7.19
N LEU A 228 -0.48 -25.92 -5.85
CA LEU A 228 -0.14 -27.13 -5.10
C LEU A 228 -1.07 -28.27 -5.49
N GLY A 229 -2.39 -28.05 -5.47
CA GLY A 229 -3.38 -29.05 -5.85
C GLY A 229 -3.16 -29.62 -7.27
N ILE A 230 -2.93 -28.75 -8.26
CA ILE A 230 -2.68 -29.17 -9.64
C ILE A 230 -1.34 -29.92 -9.75
N SER A 231 -0.29 -29.41 -9.10
CA SER A 231 1.05 -30.01 -9.15
C SER A 231 1.09 -31.42 -8.55
N HIS A 232 0.31 -31.69 -7.50
CA HIS A 232 0.20 -33.02 -6.90
C HIS A 232 -0.39 -34.07 -7.86
N VAL A 233 -1.31 -33.66 -8.75
CA VAL A 233 -1.96 -34.57 -9.70
C VAL A 233 -1.10 -34.81 -10.94
N SER A 234 -0.34 -33.81 -11.39
CA SER A 234 0.47 -33.87 -12.61
C SER A 234 1.82 -34.60 -12.44
N ARG A 235 2.21 -35.01 -11.21
CA ARG A 235 3.49 -35.68 -10.88
C ARG A 235 3.68 -37.11 -11.42
N ARG A 236 2.86 -37.60 -12.35
CA ARG A 236 2.99 -38.95 -12.94
C ARG A 236 4.20 -39.15 -13.88
N GLY A 237 5.13 -38.18 -14.02
CA GLY A 237 6.18 -38.16 -15.04
C GLY A 237 7.65 -38.03 -14.59
N GLY A 238 7.98 -38.12 -13.31
CA GLY A 238 9.37 -38.41 -12.86
C GLY A 238 10.43 -37.31 -12.91
N LYS A 239 10.13 -36.06 -13.32
CA LYS A 239 11.05 -34.92 -13.12
C LYS A 239 10.59 -34.05 -11.95
N ASP A 240 11.44 -33.96 -10.93
CA ASP A 240 11.29 -33.12 -9.74
C ASP A 240 11.38 -31.63 -10.12
N THR A 241 10.27 -31.10 -10.63
CA THR A 241 10.10 -29.67 -10.83
C THR A 241 9.60 -29.12 -9.50
N GLY A 242 10.36 -28.20 -8.89
CA GLY A 242 10.12 -27.66 -7.56
C GLY A 242 8.64 -27.32 -7.37
N GLY A 243 7.97 -28.06 -6.48
CA GLY A 243 6.52 -28.15 -6.39
C GLY A 243 5.84 -26.79 -6.22
N GLY A 244 4.58 -26.65 -6.66
CA GLY A 244 3.61 -25.58 -6.35
C GLY A 244 3.98 -24.08 -6.45
N PHE A 245 5.27 -23.72 -6.56
CA PHE A 245 5.82 -22.37 -6.47
C PHE A 245 6.17 -21.82 -7.85
N GLY A 246 6.16 -20.51 -8.02
CA GLY A 246 6.51 -19.75 -9.21
C GLY A 246 5.33 -19.03 -9.86
N VAL A 247 4.09 -19.32 -9.47
CA VAL A 247 2.92 -18.57 -9.99
C VAL A 247 2.82 -17.20 -9.33
N VAL A 248 3.21 -17.07 -8.06
CA VAL A 248 3.22 -15.79 -7.36
C VAL A 248 4.18 -14.82 -8.06
N THR A 249 5.35 -15.31 -8.47
CA THR A 249 6.30 -14.55 -9.31
C THR A 249 5.62 -14.02 -10.58
N LEU A 250 4.94 -14.88 -11.36
CA LEU A 250 4.26 -14.44 -12.58
C LEU A 250 3.13 -13.43 -12.27
N ALA A 251 2.39 -13.65 -11.17
CA ALA A 251 1.32 -12.78 -10.71
C ALA A 251 1.81 -11.39 -10.30
N SER A 252 3.10 -11.24 -10.01
CA SER A 252 3.74 -9.93 -9.80
C SER A 252 4.23 -9.27 -11.10
N LEU A 253 4.66 -10.04 -12.10
CA LEU A 253 5.29 -9.49 -13.32
C LEU A 253 4.27 -9.04 -14.38
N PHE A 254 3.18 -9.79 -14.56
CA PHE A 254 2.18 -9.47 -15.60
C PHE A 254 1.37 -8.19 -15.33
N PRO A 255 0.99 -7.85 -14.08
CA PRO A 255 0.33 -6.58 -13.79
C PRO A 255 1.14 -5.36 -14.21
N ILE A 256 2.47 -5.43 -14.07
CA ILE A 256 3.39 -4.34 -14.50
C ILE A 256 3.20 -4.09 -15.99
N PHE A 257 3.21 -5.15 -16.81
CA PHE A 257 2.95 -5.05 -18.23
C PHE A 257 1.56 -4.46 -18.51
N ALA A 258 0.52 -4.95 -17.85
CA ALA A 258 -0.85 -4.49 -18.07
C ALA A 258 -1.03 -2.99 -17.76
N VAL A 259 -0.45 -2.51 -16.65
CA VAL A 259 -0.49 -1.09 -16.26
C VAL A 259 0.30 -0.22 -17.24
N LEU A 260 1.48 -0.67 -17.69
CA LEU A 260 2.25 0.06 -18.70
C LEU A 260 1.47 0.13 -20.03
N MET A 261 0.83 -0.95 -20.46
CA MET A 261 0.08 -0.99 -21.72
C MET A 261 -1.12 -0.02 -21.72
N ILE A 262 -1.91 0.03 -20.65
CA ILE A 262 -2.99 1.02 -20.54
C ILE A 262 -2.42 2.45 -20.46
N GLY A 263 -1.28 2.62 -19.80
CA GLY A 263 -0.52 3.88 -19.80
C GLY A 263 -0.14 4.32 -21.20
N PHE A 264 0.47 3.45 -22.00
CA PHE A 264 0.84 3.74 -23.39
C PHE A 264 -0.38 4.12 -24.23
N ALA A 265 -1.48 3.37 -24.10
CA ALA A 265 -2.72 3.62 -24.84
C ALA A 265 -3.35 4.99 -24.53
N LEU A 266 -3.23 5.47 -23.28
CA LEU A 266 -3.79 6.75 -22.85
C LEU A 266 -2.80 7.92 -22.97
N SER A 267 -1.49 7.63 -23.02
CA SER A 267 -0.43 8.67 -23.01
C SER A 267 -0.54 9.70 -24.13
N GLY A 268 -1.12 9.34 -25.27
CA GLY A 268 -1.33 10.24 -26.41
C GLY A 268 -2.56 11.15 -26.29
N LYS A 269 -3.49 10.85 -25.37
CA LYS A 269 -4.72 11.63 -25.12
C LYS A 269 -4.60 12.56 -23.91
N VAL A 270 -3.54 12.41 -23.13
CA VAL A 270 -3.36 13.11 -21.86
C VAL A 270 -2.19 14.07 -22.00
N GLN A 271 -2.38 15.31 -21.55
CA GLN A 271 -1.35 16.34 -21.56
C GLN A 271 -0.14 15.96 -20.71
N ALA A 272 1.03 16.47 -21.07
CA ALA A 272 2.26 16.26 -20.30
C ALA A 272 2.21 16.99 -18.94
N PRO A 273 3.03 16.60 -17.96
CA PRO A 273 3.16 17.35 -16.71
C PRO A 273 3.56 18.79 -17.00
N MET A 274 2.87 19.74 -16.37
CA MET A 274 3.06 21.17 -16.64
C MET A 274 2.81 22.01 -15.39
N SER A 275 3.09 23.30 -15.47
CA SER A 275 2.80 24.22 -14.36
C SER A 275 1.30 24.37 -14.13
N GLU A 276 0.93 24.64 -12.88
CA GLU A 276 -0.45 24.85 -12.44
C GLU A 276 -1.21 25.90 -13.28
N LYS A 277 -0.56 27.03 -13.59
CA LYS A 277 -1.15 28.10 -14.42
C LYS A 277 -1.41 27.67 -15.85
N GLN A 278 -0.50 26.90 -16.44
CA GLN A 278 -0.67 26.38 -17.81
C GLN A 278 -1.75 25.31 -17.87
N PHE A 279 -1.88 24.50 -16.81
CA PHE A 279 -2.86 23.43 -16.72
C PHE A 279 -4.29 23.96 -16.83
N PHE A 280 -4.62 25.05 -16.14
CA PHE A 280 -5.96 25.66 -16.16
C PHE A 280 -6.13 26.77 -17.20
N SER A 281 -5.19 26.91 -18.13
CA SER A 281 -5.31 27.88 -19.23
C SER A 281 -6.45 27.52 -20.19
N VAL A 282 -6.98 28.54 -20.88
CA VAL A 282 -8.05 28.37 -21.87
C VAL A 282 -7.66 27.36 -22.98
N GLU A 283 -6.39 27.38 -23.40
CA GLU A 283 -5.85 26.46 -24.42
C GLU A 283 -5.90 24.99 -24.00
N ASN A 284 -5.71 24.70 -22.71
CA ASN A 284 -5.68 23.34 -22.17
C ASN A 284 -7.00 22.89 -21.54
N ARG A 285 -8.07 23.69 -21.61
CA ARG A 285 -9.35 23.42 -20.94
C ARG A 285 -9.97 22.09 -21.36
N GLU A 286 -9.98 21.76 -22.65
CA GLU A 286 -10.55 20.49 -23.14
C GLU A 286 -9.73 19.27 -22.67
N ASN A 287 -8.41 19.35 -22.78
CA ASN A 287 -7.51 18.28 -22.33
C ASN A 287 -7.55 18.10 -20.81
N THR A 288 -7.76 19.19 -20.07
CA THR A 288 -7.92 19.17 -18.62
C THR A 288 -9.27 18.58 -18.24
N LEU A 289 -10.35 18.97 -18.92
CA LEU A 289 -11.69 18.41 -18.71
C LEU A 289 -11.71 16.88 -18.91
N PHE A 290 -10.90 16.34 -19.82
CA PHE A 290 -10.76 14.90 -20.01
C PHE A 290 -10.33 14.15 -18.73
N LEU A 291 -9.58 14.80 -17.83
CA LEU A 291 -9.13 14.23 -16.55
C LEU A 291 -10.24 14.12 -15.50
N PHE A 292 -11.31 14.89 -15.64
CA PHE A 292 -12.41 14.96 -14.68
C PHE A 292 -13.69 14.33 -15.22
N GLU A 293 -14.64 14.03 -14.34
CA GLU A 293 -15.95 13.49 -14.72
C GLU A 293 -16.86 14.56 -15.34
N SER A 294 -16.74 15.80 -14.87
CA SER A 294 -17.53 16.93 -15.31
C SER A 294 -16.76 18.25 -15.14
N GLU A 295 -17.26 19.31 -15.77
CA GLU A 295 -16.70 20.66 -15.63
C GLU A 295 -16.82 21.18 -14.20
N ASP A 296 -17.93 20.90 -13.52
CA ASP A 296 -18.14 21.26 -12.11
C ASP A 296 -17.09 20.59 -11.21
N ALA A 297 -16.79 19.31 -11.45
CA ALA A 297 -15.76 18.58 -10.71
C ALA A 297 -14.35 19.17 -10.96
N MET A 298 -14.07 19.62 -12.18
CA MET A 298 -12.81 20.30 -12.52
C MET A 298 -12.68 21.66 -11.81
N LYS A 299 -13.72 22.51 -11.90
CA LYS A 299 -13.75 23.82 -11.23
C LYS A 299 -13.63 23.67 -9.72
N GLY A 300 -14.37 22.71 -9.18
CA GLY A 300 -14.30 22.33 -7.78
C GLY A 300 -12.92 21.88 -7.32
N TYR A 301 -12.29 20.97 -8.08
CA TYR A 301 -10.92 20.54 -7.82
C TYR A 301 -9.93 21.72 -7.91
N ALA A 302 -10.10 22.62 -8.87
CA ALA A 302 -9.25 23.80 -9.01
C ALA A 302 -9.37 24.70 -7.77
N LEU A 303 -10.59 24.96 -7.29
CA LEU A 303 -10.79 25.72 -6.05
C LEU A 303 -10.14 25.05 -4.84
N GLY A 304 -10.20 23.72 -4.75
CA GLY A 304 -9.67 22.96 -3.61
C GLY A 304 -8.14 22.91 -3.55
N TYR A 305 -7.47 22.83 -4.72
CA TYR A 305 -6.06 22.46 -4.78
C TYR A 305 -5.15 23.46 -5.49
N SER A 306 -5.70 24.44 -6.21
CA SER A 306 -4.92 25.42 -6.98
C SER A 306 -5.06 26.84 -6.44
N SER A 307 -4.13 27.70 -6.82
CA SER A 307 -4.12 29.11 -6.44
C SER A 307 -5.16 29.92 -7.21
N ARG A 308 -5.64 31.02 -6.61
CA ARG A 308 -6.62 31.95 -7.21
C ARG A 308 -6.23 32.39 -8.61
N ALA A 309 -4.96 32.75 -8.81
CA ALA A 309 -4.45 33.16 -10.10
C ALA A 309 -4.50 32.05 -11.17
N SER A 310 -4.50 30.78 -10.76
CA SER A 310 -4.51 29.64 -11.66
C SER A 310 -5.91 29.17 -12.03
N TYR A 311 -6.89 29.21 -11.11
CA TYR A 311 -8.25 28.77 -11.42
C TYR A 311 -9.15 29.87 -12.00
N LEU A 312 -8.82 31.15 -11.85
CA LEU A 312 -9.62 32.27 -12.38
C LEU A 312 -9.90 32.18 -13.90
N PRO A 313 -8.96 31.70 -14.75
CA PRO A 313 -9.22 31.46 -16.17
C PRO A 313 -10.33 30.42 -16.46
N LEU A 314 -10.66 29.53 -15.52
CA LEU A 314 -11.78 28.59 -15.67
C LEU A 314 -13.15 29.27 -15.58
N PHE A 315 -13.18 30.48 -15.03
CA PHE A 315 -14.34 31.35 -14.91
C PHE A 315 -14.26 32.50 -15.91
N ASP A 316 -13.56 32.30 -17.03
CA ASP A 316 -13.36 33.28 -18.10
C ASP A 316 -12.75 34.62 -17.61
N ASN A 317 -12.01 34.57 -16.50
CA ASN A 317 -11.48 35.72 -15.77
C ASN A 317 -12.55 36.68 -15.22
N ASP A 318 -13.78 36.19 -15.02
CA ASP A 318 -14.91 36.92 -14.46
C ASP A 318 -15.12 36.54 -12.98
N GLU A 319 -14.93 37.52 -12.09
CA GLU A 319 -15.14 37.32 -10.65
C GLU A 319 -16.62 37.08 -10.31
N ALA A 320 -17.56 37.61 -11.08
CA ALA A 320 -18.98 37.40 -10.83
C ALA A 320 -19.36 35.92 -11.02
N GLN A 321 -18.78 35.25 -12.02
CA GLN A 321 -19.01 33.82 -12.24
C GLN A 321 -18.40 32.95 -11.14
N LEU A 322 -17.23 33.35 -10.62
CA LEU A 322 -16.61 32.68 -9.48
C LEU A 322 -17.49 32.78 -8.23
N ASP A 323 -18.03 33.97 -7.94
CA ASP A 323 -18.87 34.20 -6.77
C ASP A 323 -20.25 33.56 -6.89
N GLU A 324 -20.80 33.47 -8.11
CA GLU A 324 -22.00 32.68 -8.40
C GLU A 324 -21.74 31.19 -8.11
N PHE A 325 -20.63 30.64 -8.59
CA PHE A 325 -20.28 29.24 -8.34
C PHE A 325 -20.06 28.94 -6.85
N LYS A 326 -19.36 29.82 -6.13
CA LYS A 326 -19.20 29.71 -4.67
C LYS A 326 -20.55 29.79 -3.93
N SER A 327 -21.45 30.67 -4.36
CA SER A 327 -22.80 30.77 -3.78
C SER A 327 -23.64 29.53 -4.05
N ARG A 328 -23.50 28.93 -5.24
CA ARG A 328 -24.11 27.63 -5.58
C ARG A 328 -23.55 26.51 -4.71
N LEU A 329 -22.25 26.49 -4.42
CA LEU A 329 -21.66 25.53 -3.47
C LEU A 329 -22.29 25.66 -2.08
N ILE A 330 -22.51 26.86 -1.54
CA ILE A 330 -23.19 27.01 -0.24
C ILE A 330 -24.61 26.42 -0.27
N SER A 331 -25.38 26.73 -1.32
CA SER A 331 -26.81 26.42 -1.38
C SER A 331 -27.14 24.99 -1.83
N ASP A 332 -26.29 24.36 -2.65
CA ASP A 332 -26.54 23.04 -3.25
C ASP A 332 -25.68 21.95 -2.58
N ASN A 333 -26.33 21.14 -1.73
CA ASN A 333 -25.71 19.97 -1.10
C ASN A 333 -25.21 18.95 -2.13
N ALA A 334 -25.91 18.74 -3.25
CA ALA A 334 -25.52 17.75 -4.24
C ALA A 334 -24.32 18.21 -5.07
N LEU A 335 -24.23 19.51 -5.37
CA LEU A 335 -23.03 20.10 -5.97
C LEU A 335 -21.85 20.00 -5.00
N ARG A 336 -22.06 20.28 -3.71
CA ARG A 336 -21.03 20.08 -2.68
C ARG A 336 -20.54 18.65 -2.64
N GLU A 337 -21.41 17.65 -2.58
CA GLU A 337 -21.00 16.24 -2.55
C GLU A 337 -20.28 15.79 -3.85
N LYS A 338 -20.57 16.43 -4.99
CA LYS A 338 -19.87 16.16 -6.26
C LYS A 338 -18.49 16.80 -6.32
N VAL A 339 -18.34 17.97 -5.72
CA VAL A 339 -17.11 18.77 -5.76
C VAL A 339 -16.16 18.40 -4.61
N PHE A 340 -16.70 18.28 -3.41
CA PHE A 340 -16.03 17.91 -2.17
C PHE A 340 -16.61 16.58 -1.70
N ARG A 341 -15.76 15.58 -1.43
CA ARG A 341 -16.24 14.21 -1.15
C ARG A 341 -16.88 14.07 0.23
N SER A 342 -16.51 14.97 1.14
CA SER A 342 -17.08 15.07 2.47
C SER A 342 -17.44 16.52 2.79
N GLN A 343 -18.40 16.68 3.68
CA GLN A 343 -18.76 17.99 4.20
C GLN A 343 -17.58 18.63 4.95
N ASN A 344 -16.80 17.83 5.67
CA ASN A 344 -15.58 18.27 6.34
C ASN A 344 -14.56 18.88 5.36
N GLU A 345 -14.37 18.29 4.19
CA GLU A 345 -13.43 18.78 3.17
C GLU A 345 -13.88 20.13 2.58
N PHE A 346 -15.19 20.30 2.35
CA PHE A 346 -15.77 21.59 1.97
C PHE A 346 -15.60 22.64 3.05
N GLU A 347 -15.89 22.30 4.31
CA GLU A 347 -15.76 23.22 5.44
C GLU A 347 -14.31 23.63 5.66
N HIS A 348 -13.37 22.69 5.56
CA HIS A 348 -11.94 22.97 5.63
C HIS A 348 -11.47 23.90 4.50
N TRP A 349 -11.95 23.67 3.28
CA TRP A 349 -11.68 24.56 2.15
C TRP A 349 -12.25 25.96 2.39
N LEU A 350 -13.53 26.03 2.81
CA LEU A 350 -14.24 27.28 3.04
C LEU A 350 -13.59 28.11 4.15
N ILE A 351 -13.14 27.46 5.22
CA ILE A 351 -12.39 28.08 6.32
C ILE A 351 -11.07 28.72 5.82
N ASN A 352 -10.40 28.06 4.88
CA ASN A 352 -9.11 28.51 4.32
C ASN A 352 -9.24 29.56 3.21
N GLN A 353 -10.46 29.90 2.76
CA GLN A 353 -10.68 30.99 1.80
C GLN A 353 -10.53 32.38 2.47
N ASP A 354 -10.16 33.41 1.72
CA ASP A 354 -10.06 34.78 2.25
C ASP A 354 -11.43 35.48 2.37
N ASP A 355 -12.49 34.84 1.90
CA ASP A 355 -13.83 35.42 1.75
C ASP A 355 -14.67 35.29 3.05
N HIS A 356 -14.65 36.33 3.88
CA HIS A 356 -15.32 36.34 5.18
C HIS A 356 -16.86 36.33 5.06
N GLU A 357 -17.40 36.96 4.03
CA GLU A 357 -18.85 37.03 3.80
C GLU A 357 -19.40 35.66 3.40
N LEU A 358 -18.68 34.93 2.53
CA LEU A 358 -18.98 33.56 2.14
C LEU A 358 -18.98 32.59 3.35
N LYS A 359 -18.00 32.75 4.26
CA LYS A 359 -17.94 31.97 5.51
C LYS A 359 -19.16 32.21 6.38
N LEU A 360 -19.52 33.47 6.62
CA LEU A 360 -20.68 33.82 7.43
C LEU A 360 -21.99 33.34 6.81
N LYS A 361 -22.10 33.35 5.48
CA LYS A 361 -23.29 32.86 4.76
C LYS A 361 -23.52 31.35 4.93
N TYR A 362 -22.45 30.57 5.15
CA TYR A 362 -22.54 29.14 5.42
C TYR A 362 -22.70 28.81 6.91
N PHE A 363 -21.83 29.37 7.77
CA PHE A 363 -21.82 29.09 9.21
C PHE A 363 -22.86 29.89 9.99
N GLY A 364 -23.55 30.85 9.37
CA GLY A 364 -24.68 31.60 9.95
C GLY A 364 -24.32 32.60 11.06
N SER A 365 -23.21 32.43 11.77
CA SER A 365 -22.75 33.33 12.85
C SER A 365 -21.23 33.30 13.03
N GLU A 366 -20.65 34.38 13.56
CA GLU A 366 -19.22 34.45 13.88
C GLU A 366 -18.81 33.43 14.94
N GLU A 367 -19.71 33.09 15.87
CA GLU A 367 -19.44 32.12 16.93
C GLU A 367 -19.33 30.68 16.39
N GLN A 368 -20.22 30.30 15.47
CA GLN A 368 -20.15 28.98 14.80
C GLN A 368 -18.97 28.87 13.84
N LEU A 369 -18.63 29.96 13.13
CA LEU A 369 -17.42 30.04 12.33
C LEU A 369 -16.17 29.90 13.21
N PHE A 370 -16.13 30.57 14.36
CA PHE A 370 -15.02 30.47 15.31
C PHE A 370 -14.88 29.03 15.87
N ASP A 371 -15.98 28.40 16.26
CA ASP A 371 -15.98 27.02 16.72
C ASP A 371 -15.48 26.06 15.62
N ALA A 372 -15.92 26.25 14.36
CA ALA A 372 -15.48 25.44 13.23
C ALA A 372 -13.98 25.64 12.90
N ILE A 373 -13.45 26.87 13.01
CA ILE A 373 -12.03 27.17 12.74
C ILE A 373 -11.13 26.65 13.86
N TYR A 374 -11.52 26.76 15.13
CA TYR A 374 -10.59 26.67 16.26
C TYR A 374 -10.80 25.49 17.22
N LYS A 375 -12.02 24.92 17.34
CA LYS A 375 -12.18 23.63 18.03
C LYS A 375 -11.72 22.46 17.16
N GLY A 376 -11.39 22.72 15.89
CA GLY A 376 -11.36 21.71 14.85
C GLY A 376 -12.76 21.14 14.67
N GLY A 377 -13.11 20.64 13.48
CA GLY A 377 -14.26 19.78 13.29
C GLY A 377 -14.09 18.44 14.04
N GLY A 378 -13.99 18.48 15.36
CA GLY A 378 -13.44 17.42 16.19
C GLY A 378 -14.08 17.35 17.56
N ALA A 379 -15.38 17.11 17.63
CA ALA A 379 -16.02 16.43 18.79
C ALA A 379 -17.44 15.95 18.46
N GLY A 380 -17.62 15.42 17.26
CA GLY A 380 -18.88 14.83 16.83
C GLY A 380 -18.69 14.37 15.42
N ALA A 381 -18.04 13.22 15.23
CA ALA A 381 -18.23 12.50 13.99
C ALA A 381 -19.74 12.34 13.86
N ASP A 382 -20.34 13.04 12.91
CA ASP A 382 -21.76 12.99 12.70
C ASP A 382 -22.08 11.49 12.57
N VAL A 383 -23.01 10.98 13.37
CA VAL A 383 -23.35 9.54 13.36
C VAL A 383 -23.64 9.11 11.93
N MET A 384 -24.16 10.04 11.10
CA MET A 384 -24.37 9.87 9.68
C MET A 384 -23.09 9.67 8.86
N GLU A 385 -21.97 10.35 9.17
CA GLU A 385 -20.69 10.21 8.47
C GLU A 385 -20.05 8.84 8.78
N ILE A 386 -20.03 8.43 10.06
CA ILE A 386 -19.58 7.08 10.46
C ILE A 386 -20.45 6.02 9.78
N LEU A 387 -21.76 6.22 9.70
CA LEU A 387 -22.66 5.28 9.04
C LEU A 387 -22.41 5.21 7.53
N LYS A 388 -22.14 6.35 6.89
CA LYS A 388 -21.78 6.45 5.46
C LYS A 388 -20.46 5.71 5.20
N ASP A 389 -19.44 5.93 6.01
CA ASP A 389 -18.13 5.26 5.88
C ASP A 389 -18.25 3.76 6.11
N PHE A 390 -18.97 3.33 7.16
CA PHE A 390 -19.23 1.92 7.41
C PHE A 390 -19.97 1.26 6.24
N ARG A 391 -20.97 1.94 5.66
CA ARG A 391 -21.70 1.46 4.48
C ARG A 391 -20.79 1.36 3.26
N ARG A 392 -19.89 2.32 3.05
CA ARG A 392 -18.89 2.30 1.96
C ARG A 392 -17.94 1.11 2.11
N HIS A 393 -17.36 0.89 3.29
CA HIS A 393 -16.49 -0.25 3.56
C HIS A 393 -17.24 -1.58 3.43
N SER A 394 -18.49 -1.65 3.88
CA SER A 394 -19.36 -2.82 3.71
C SER A 394 -19.63 -3.14 2.25
N ALA A 395 -19.94 -2.13 1.43
CA ALA A 395 -20.15 -2.31 -0.01
C ALA A 395 -18.87 -2.79 -0.71
N ASN A 396 -17.72 -2.18 -0.40
CA ASN A 396 -16.44 -2.59 -0.95
C ASN A 396 -16.09 -4.04 -0.56
N ALA A 397 -16.30 -4.42 0.70
CA ALA A 397 -16.04 -5.78 1.16
C ALA A 397 -16.97 -6.82 0.50
N ALA A 398 -18.24 -6.46 0.29
CA ALA A 398 -19.19 -7.32 -0.42
C ALA A 398 -18.77 -7.51 -1.88
N GLN A 399 -18.39 -6.43 -2.57
CA GLN A 399 -17.90 -6.47 -3.95
C GLN A 399 -16.63 -7.31 -4.10
N ALA A 400 -15.78 -7.37 -3.08
CA ALA A 400 -14.57 -8.17 -3.07
C ALA A 400 -14.84 -9.67 -2.82
N ILE A 401 -15.55 -10.00 -1.73
CA ILE A 401 -15.66 -11.39 -1.26
C ILE A 401 -16.77 -12.16 -1.98
N VAL A 402 -17.94 -11.55 -2.19
CA VAL A 402 -19.13 -12.27 -2.68
C VAL A 402 -18.94 -12.81 -4.10
N PRO A 403 -18.48 -12.03 -5.10
CA PRO A 403 -18.32 -12.53 -6.47
C PRO A 403 -17.31 -13.66 -6.57
N LEU A 404 -16.17 -13.55 -5.89
CA LEU A 404 -15.14 -14.58 -5.87
C LEU A 404 -15.66 -15.88 -5.23
N SER A 405 -16.32 -15.76 -4.08
CA SER A 405 -16.87 -16.92 -3.37
C SER A 405 -17.96 -17.62 -4.17
N LEU A 406 -18.87 -16.85 -4.77
CA LEU A 406 -19.93 -17.36 -5.62
C LEU A 406 -19.35 -18.09 -6.84
N PHE A 407 -18.33 -17.51 -7.47
CA PHE A 407 -17.63 -18.13 -8.59
C PHE A 407 -17.02 -19.47 -8.19
N LEU A 408 -16.31 -19.55 -7.07
CA LEU A 408 -15.72 -20.81 -6.58
C LEU A 408 -16.79 -21.88 -6.28
N ILE A 409 -17.89 -21.49 -5.63
CA ILE A 409 -19.01 -22.39 -5.35
C ILE A 409 -19.67 -22.87 -6.65
N LEU A 410 -19.80 -21.98 -7.64
CA LEU A 410 -20.36 -22.30 -8.95
C LEU A 410 -19.46 -23.27 -9.73
N VAL A 411 -18.13 -23.10 -9.67
CA VAL A 411 -17.17 -24.06 -10.24
C VAL A 411 -17.32 -25.43 -9.57
N MET A 412 -17.42 -25.47 -8.24
CA MET A 412 -17.64 -26.71 -7.49
C MET A 412 -18.92 -27.44 -7.92
N PHE A 413 -20.03 -26.71 -8.08
CA PHE A 413 -21.33 -27.27 -8.41
C PHE A 413 -21.49 -27.63 -9.89
N LEU A 414 -21.13 -26.72 -10.82
CA LEU A 414 -21.35 -26.90 -12.25
C LEU A 414 -20.25 -27.71 -12.93
N VAL A 415 -18.98 -27.41 -12.64
CA VAL A 415 -17.83 -27.99 -13.35
C VAL A 415 -17.41 -29.29 -12.68
N LEU A 416 -17.19 -29.27 -11.36
CA LEU A 416 -16.70 -30.45 -10.64
C LEU A 416 -17.82 -31.41 -10.21
N ARG A 417 -19.05 -30.91 -10.13
CA ARG A 417 -20.25 -31.61 -9.63
C ARG A 417 -19.97 -32.28 -8.27
N GLU A 418 -19.26 -31.58 -7.40
CA GLU A 418 -18.93 -32.04 -6.04
C GLU A 418 -19.72 -31.26 -4.98
N ARG A 419 -19.95 -31.92 -3.83
CA ARG A 419 -20.54 -31.26 -2.67
C ARG A 419 -19.47 -30.42 -1.98
N LEU A 420 -19.91 -29.29 -1.41
CA LEU A 420 -19.04 -28.44 -0.61
C LEU A 420 -18.48 -29.23 0.60
N PRO A 421 -17.15 -29.33 0.74
CA PRO A 421 -16.55 -29.96 1.91
C PRO A 421 -16.80 -29.07 3.13
N ARG A 422 -17.49 -29.58 4.15
CA ARG A 422 -17.76 -28.84 5.40
C ARG A 422 -18.40 -27.47 5.12
N ALA A 423 -19.57 -27.50 4.48
CA ALA A 423 -20.28 -26.30 4.02
C ALA A 423 -20.53 -25.29 5.16
N ASP A 424 -20.81 -25.77 6.36
CA ASP A 424 -20.95 -24.97 7.59
C ASP A 424 -19.67 -24.18 7.92
N GLU A 425 -18.50 -24.81 7.86
CA GLU A 425 -17.20 -24.13 8.05
C GLU A 425 -16.94 -23.11 6.95
N ILE A 426 -17.26 -23.44 5.68
CA ILE A 426 -17.06 -22.53 4.55
C ILE A 426 -17.93 -21.28 4.69
N PHE A 427 -19.23 -21.42 4.94
CA PHE A 427 -20.13 -20.26 5.08
C PHE A 427 -19.75 -19.39 6.28
N LEU A 428 -19.34 -20.01 7.40
CA LEU A 428 -18.80 -19.28 8.53
C LEU A 428 -17.51 -18.52 8.16
N GLY A 429 -16.61 -19.17 7.42
CA GLY A 429 -15.39 -18.57 6.91
C GLY A 429 -15.66 -17.38 5.99
N LEU A 430 -16.59 -17.51 5.05
CA LEU A 430 -17.00 -16.41 4.16
C LEU A 430 -17.59 -15.23 4.94
N PHE A 431 -18.40 -15.49 5.97
CA PHE A 431 -18.93 -14.45 6.85
C PHE A 431 -17.81 -13.73 7.62
N PHE A 432 -16.84 -14.47 8.18
CA PHE A 432 -15.67 -13.89 8.86
C PHE A 432 -14.75 -13.13 7.90
N ALA A 433 -14.59 -13.60 6.66
CA ALA A 433 -13.81 -12.88 5.65
C ALA A 433 -14.47 -11.53 5.31
N PHE A 434 -15.78 -11.52 5.11
CA PHE A 434 -16.54 -10.29 4.89
C PHE A 434 -16.44 -9.33 6.08
N LEU A 435 -16.78 -9.80 7.29
CA LEU A 435 -16.74 -8.98 8.51
C LEU A 435 -15.34 -8.43 8.78
N GLY A 436 -14.33 -9.31 8.64
CA GLY A 436 -12.93 -8.96 8.81
C GLY A 436 -12.50 -7.88 7.82
N MET A 437 -12.88 -7.99 6.55
CA MET A 437 -12.54 -6.99 5.53
C MET A 437 -13.18 -5.62 5.83
N VAL A 438 -14.43 -5.58 6.30
CA VAL A 438 -15.09 -4.32 6.69
C VAL A 438 -14.33 -3.62 7.83
N LEU A 439 -14.06 -4.35 8.90
CA LEU A 439 -13.34 -3.81 10.07
C LEU A 439 -11.91 -3.42 9.69
N PHE A 440 -11.24 -4.24 8.88
CA PHE A 440 -9.87 -4.04 8.48
C PHE A 440 -9.69 -2.81 7.59
N SER A 441 -10.54 -2.63 6.56
CA SER A 441 -10.48 -1.45 5.69
C SER A 441 -10.76 -0.15 6.44
N GLY A 442 -11.76 -0.13 7.33
CA GLY A 442 -12.02 1.02 8.19
C GLY A 442 -10.87 1.29 9.18
N GLY A 443 -10.27 0.24 9.73
CA GLY A 443 -9.09 0.34 10.58
C GLY A 443 -7.85 0.89 9.87
N ILE A 444 -7.64 0.56 8.60
CA ILE A 444 -6.57 1.14 7.79
C ILE A 444 -6.79 2.65 7.65
N GLU A 445 -7.99 3.08 7.26
CA GLU A 445 -8.28 4.50 7.02
C GLU A 445 -8.14 5.33 8.30
N LEU A 446 -8.67 4.84 9.43
CA LEU A 446 -8.66 5.56 10.70
C LEU A 446 -7.33 5.46 11.47
N GLY A 447 -6.58 4.37 11.28
CA GLY A 447 -5.37 4.05 12.05
C GLY A 447 -4.08 4.14 11.23
N LEU A 448 -3.80 3.09 10.44
CA LEU A 448 -2.52 2.92 9.73
C LEU A 448 -2.26 4.00 8.67
N GLY A 449 -3.29 4.43 7.95
CA GLY A 449 -3.22 5.51 6.97
C GLY A 449 -2.87 6.83 7.64
N LYS A 450 -3.67 7.26 8.63
CA LYS A 450 -3.43 8.50 9.37
C LYS A 450 -2.04 8.57 10.00
N ILE A 451 -1.59 7.51 10.69
CA ILE A 451 -0.25 7.52 11.30
C ILE A 451 0.85 7.50 10.23
N GLY A 452 0.64 6.80 9.11
CA GLY A 452 1.55 6.78 7.97
C GLY A 452 1.70 8.17 7.34
N ASP A 453 0.58 8.88 7.15
CA ASP A 453 0.55 10.24 6.62
C ASP A 453 1.20 11.23 7.60
N GLN A 454 0.88 11.14 8.89
CA GLN A 454 1.48 12.00 9.92
C GLN A 454 2.98 11.78 10.02
N VAL A 455 3.45 10.54 10.10
CA VAL A 455 4.88 10.25 10.16
C VAL A 455 5.53 10.68 8.85
N GLY A 456 4.92 10.38 7.69
CA GLY A 456 5.44 10.73 6.37
C GLY A 456 5.60 12.23 6.15
N ALA A 457 4.57 13.02 6.46
CA ALA A 457 4.60 14.47 6.33
C ALA A 457 5.62 15.11 7.29
N ASN A 458 5.85 14.52 8.46
CA ASN A 458 6.77 15.06 9.44
C ASN A 458 8.20 14.52 9.30
N LEU A 459 8.41 13.40 8.59
CA LEU A 459 9.71 12.77 8.48
C LEU A 459 10.78 13.69 7.85
N PRO A 460 10.47 14.55 6.86
CA PRO A 460 11.43 15.50 6.32
C PRO A 460 11.96 16.50 7.33
N ALA A 461 11.22 16.82 8.40
CA ALA A 461 11.69 17.68 9.51
C ALA A 461 12.98 17.17 10.15
N SER A 462 13.28 15.88 10.03
CA SER A 462 14.52 15.31 10.57
C SER A 462 15.77 15.78 9.84
N TYR A 463 15.68 16.07 8.54
CA TYR A 463 16.83 16.39 7.70
C TYR A 463 16.71 17.71 6.95
N THR A 464 15.55 18.35 6.88
CA THR A 464 15.35 19.67 6.27
C THR A 464 14.32 20.48 7.05
N LYS A 465 14.26 21.79 6.79
CA LYS A 465 13.29 22.68 7.44
C LYS A 465 11.93 22.54 6.74
N ILE A 466 10.90 22.16 7.48
CA ILE A 466 9.53 22.10 6.97
C ILE A 466 8.60 23.05 7.73
N GLU A 467 7.66 23.64 7.01
CA GLU A 467 6.55 24.38 7.60
C GLU A 467 5.53 23.39 8.17
N MET A 468 4.91 23.74 9.30
CA MET A 468 3.88 22.93 9.95
C MET A 468 2.53 23.65 9.91
N PRO A 469 1.76 23.53 8.81
CA PRO A 469 0.44 24.14 8.70
C PRO A 469 -0.52 23.75 9.83
N SER A 470 -0.39 22.53 10.37
CA SER A 470 -1.20 22.04 11.49
C SER A 470 -0.95 22.78 12.82
N GLU A 471 0.18 23.46 12.95
CA GLU A 471 0.53 24.27 14.13
C GLU A 471 0.38 25.77 13.85
N ARG A 472 -0.37 26.17 12.80
CA ARG A 472 -0.65 27.57 12.46
C ARG A 472 -1.22 28.31 13.68
N MET A 473 -0.57 29.43 14.02
CA MET A 473 -0.97 30.31 15.10
C MET A 473 -1.51 31.61 14.50
N VAL A 474 -2.69 32.03 14.97
CA VAL A 474 -3.28 33.32 14.61
C VAL A 474 -3.35 34.17 15.88
N ILE A 475 -2.69 35.32 15.85
CA ILE A 475 -2.65 36.27 16.95
C ILE A 475 -3.56 37.43 16.57
N ARG A 476 -4.63 37.63 17.36
CA ARG A 476 -5.57 38.73 17.19
C ARG A 476 -5.07 39.97 17.89
N GLU A 477 -5.47 41.13 17.37
CA GLU A 477 -5.08 42.45 17.91
C GLU A 477 -3.55 42.57 18.03
N PHE A 478 -2.84 42.03 17.04
CA PHE A 478 -1.39 42.06 17.03
C PHE A 478 -0.90 43.51 16.96
N ASP A 479 -0.18 43.92 18.00
CA ASP A 479 0.46 45.22 18.09
C ASP A 479 1.90 45.14 17.53
N PRO A 480 2.23 45.82 16.42
CA PRO A 480 3.57 45.82 15.85
C PRO A 480 4.67 46.29 16.82
N ASP A 481 4.33 47.07 17.85
CA ASP A 481 5.32 47.62 18.80
C ASP A 481 5.96 46.55 19.70
N ILE A 482 5.41 45.33 19.75
CA ILE A 482 5.98 44.21 20.52
C ILE A 482 7.13 43.50 19.78
N VAL A 483 7.38 43.87 18.52
CA VAL A 483 8.45 43.27 17.69
C VAL A 483 9.81 43.77 18.15
N ASN A 484 10.63 42.84 18.62
CA ASN A 484 12.01 43.03 19.02
C ASN A 484 12.98 42.62 17.90
N VAL A 485 14.20 43.13 17.92
CA VAL A 485 15.24 42.78 16.92
C VAL A 485 16.43 42.17 17.63
N ALA A 486 16.87 40.98 17.19
CA ALA A 486 18.12 40.36 17.65
C ALA A 486 19.08 40.16 16.48
N ILE A 487 20.38 40.28 16.74
CA ILE A 487 21.43 39.95 15.77
C ILE A 487 21.70 38.44 15.88
N GLY A 488 21.53 37.71 14.77
CA GLY A 488 21.83 36.28 14.71
C GLY A 488 23.33 35.98 14.58
N ASP A 489 23.70 34.72 14.71
CA ASP A 489 25.08 34.23 14.55
C ASP A 489 25.67 34.51 13.16
N ASP A 490 24.80 34.83 12.19
CA ASP A 490 25.13 35.26 10.83
C ASP A 490 25.36 36.79 10.70
N GLY A 491 25.35 37.52 11.81
CA GLY A 491 25.52 38.98 11.86
C GLY A 491 24.31 39.77 11.35
N LYS A 492 23.18 39.11 11.04
CA LYS A 492 21.98 39.76 10.50
C LYS A 492 20.96 40.05 11.58
N ALA A 493 20.36 41.23 11.53
CA ALA A 493 19.23 41.60 12.35
C ALA A 493 17.98 40.79 11.95
N LYS A 494 17.42 40.05 12.90
CA LYS A 494 16.22 39.21 12.73
C LYS A 494 15.13 39.70 13.69
N PRO A 495 14.02 40.26 13.20
CA PRO A 495 12.91 40.70 14.03
C PRO A 495 12.11 39.48 14.56
N PHE A 496 11.61 39.58 15.79
CA PHE A 496 10.86 38.52 16.47
C PHE A 496 10.02 39.11 17.62
N PHE A 497 9.01 38.39 18.08
CA PHE A 497 8.24 38.76 19.28
C PHE A 497 7.99 37.54 20.16
N TYR A 498 7.54 37.77 21.40
CA TYR A 498 7.13 36.71 22.31
C TYR A 498 5.62 36.55 22.30
N TYR A 499 5.15 35.31 22.23
CA TYR A 499 3.74 34.97 22.30
C TYR A 499 3.52 33.88 23.32
N GLU A 500 2.61 34.10 24.27
CA GLU A 500 2.25 33.09 25.25
C GLU A 500 1.07 32.28 24.74
N HIS A 501 1.25 30.96 24.62
CA HIS A 501 0.19 30.04 24.24
C HIS A 501 0.23 28.79 25.12
N LYS A 502 -0.90 28.42 25.74
CA LYS A 502 -1.00 27.29 26.67
C LYS A 502 0.10 27.31 27.77
N GLU A 503 0.27 28.46 28.42
CA GLU A 503 1.25 28.70 29.51
C GLU A 503 2.73 28.49 29.09
N LYS A 504 3.02 28.51 27.79
CA LYS A 504 4.39 28.47 27.26
C LYS A 504 4.67 29.72 26.43
N LEU A 505 5.84 30.32 26.69
CA LEU A 505 6.33 31.48 25.95
C LEU A 505 7.05 31.00 24.67
N TYR A 506 6.52 31.38 23.51
CA TYR A 506 7.10 31.10 22.20
C TYR A 506 7.83 32.33 21.68
N ARG A 507 9.01 32.13 21.12
CA ARG A 507 9.72 33.16 20.36
C ARG A 507 9.35 33.00 18.89
N VAL A 508 8.59 33.95 18.34
CA VAL A 508 8.08 33.91 16.98
C VAL A 508 8.86 34.89 16.11
N PRO A 509 9.53 34.45 15.02
CA PRO A 509 10.13 35.37 14.06
C PRO A 509 9.05 36.23 13.40
N PHE A 510 9.31 37.53 13.29
CA PHE A 510 8.40 38.47 12.65
C PHE A 510 8.72 38.52 11.15
N GLU A 511 7.74 38.17 10.32
CA GLU A 511 7.80 38.24 8.87
C GLU A 511 6.64 39.12 8.41
N GLU A 512 6.93 40.19 7.67
CA GLU A 512 5.93 41.21 7.30
C GLU A 512 4.76 40.61 6.48
N LYS A 513 5.04 39.60 5.65
CA LYS A 513 4.02 38.84 4.89
C LYS A 513 2.99 38.11 5.77
N CYS A 514 3.30 37.88 7.04
CA CYS A 514 2.43 37.20 8.00
C CYS A 514 1.50 38.17 8.73
N PHE A 515 1.71 39.48 8.58
CA PHE A 515 0.92 40.50 9.24
C PHE A 515 -0.15 41.08 8.31
N ASN A 516 -1.41 41.01 8.73
CA ASN A 516 -2.53 41.69 8.09
C ASN A 516 -2.86 42.98 8.86
N ALA A 517 -2.54 44.13 8.26
CA ALA A 517 -2.73 45.45 8.86
C ALA A 517 -4.20 45.87 8.99
N GLU A 518 -5.08 45.42 8.09
CA GLU A 518 -6.52 45.76 8.11
C GLU A 518 -7.24 45.04 9.25
N LEU A 519 -6.88 43.78 9.49
CA LEU A 519 -7.49 42.95 10.54
C LEU A 519 -6.73 43.00 11.88
N ARG A 520 -5.57 43.67 11.94
CA ARG A 520 -4.62 43.60 13.07
C ARG A 520 -4.36 42.16 13.49
N GLN A 521 -4.09 41.29 12.53
CA GLN A 521 -3.88 39.86 12.76
C GLN A 521 -2.50 39.45 12.28
N TYR A 522 -1.81 38.65 13.09
CA TYR A 522 -0.55 38.03 12.71
C TYR A 522 -0.72 36.53 12.59
N GLU A 523 -0.40 35.99 11.41
CA GLU A 523 -0.54 34.59 11.09
C GLU A 523 0.83 33.93 10.94
N TYR A 524 1.18 33.09 11.90
CA TYR A 524 2.44 32.39 11.91
C TYR A 524 2.27 30.90 11.66
N ILE A 525 2.97 30.39 10.65
CA ILE A 525 3.12 28.95 10.46
C ILE A 525 4.50 28.56 11.00
N PRO A 526 4.59 27.84 12.13
CA PRO A 526 5.86 27.45 12.68
C PRO A 526 6.56 26.49 11.73
N SER A 527 7.88 26.68 11.62
CA SER A 527 8.74 25.83 10.82
C SER A 527 9.67 25.03 11.73
N ARG A 528 9.74 23.71 11.56
CA ARG A 528 10.71 22.88 12.29
C ARG A 528 11.90 22.58 11.42
N GLY A 529 13.09 22.83 11.97
CA GLY A 529 14.38 22.58 11.32
C GLY A 529 14.85 21.13 11.48
N PRO A 530 15.92 20.75 10.77
CA PRO A 530 16.53 19.43 10.89
C PRO A 530 16.88 19.09 12.35
N LEU A 531 16.73 17.82 12.72
CA LEU A 531 17.04 17.32 14.07
C LEU A 531 18.46 17.64 14.53
N PHE A 532 19.38 17.70 13.58
CA PHE A 532 20.79 17.96 13.82
C PHE A 532 21.25 19.11 12.92
N GLY A 533 21.95 20.11 13.47
CA GLY A 533 22.58 21.20 12.71
C GLY A 533 21.65 22.34 12.25
N VAL A 534 22.25 23.36 11.63
CA VAL A 534 21.58 24.62 11.22
C VAL A 534 21.56 24.81 9.69
N GLY A 535 21.74 23.74 8.92
CA GLY A 535 21.80 23.77 7.45
C GLY A 535 20.45 23.45 6.77
N GLU A 536 20.37 23.68 5.45
CA GLU A 536 19.20 23.33 4.64
C GLU A 536 18.95 21.81 4.56
N ARG A 537 20.03 21.00 4.58
CA ARG A 537 19.95 19.53 4.65
C ARG A 537 21.02 18.92 5.55
N THR A 538 20.63 18.05 6.48
CA THR A 538 21.59 17.38 7.39
C THR A 538 21.76 15.89 7.09
N LYS A 539 23.02 15.46 6.88
CA LYS A 539 23.38 14.06 6.65
C LYS A 539 23.00 13.12 7.80
N ALA A 540 23.13 13.58 9.05
CA ALA A 540 22.74 12.81 10.24
C ALA A 540 21.23 12.55 10.30
N GLY A 541 20.41 13.59 10.04
CA GLY A 541 18.97 13.45 9.93
C GLY A 541 18.56 12.47 8.83
N LEU A 542 19.23 12.56 7.68
CA LEU A 542 18.99 11.66 6.55
C LEU A 542 19.32 10.20 6.88
N PHE A 543 20.44 9.96 7.59
CA PHE A 543 20.78 8.62 8.07
C PHE A 543 19.70 8.07 9.03
N VAL A 544 19.19 8.90 9.95
CA VAL A 544 18.09 8.52 10.86
C VAL A 544 16.84 8.14 10.08
N VAL A 545 16.50 8.86 9.01
CA VAL A 545 15.34 8.54 8.16
C VAL A 545 15.51 7.23 7.40
N LEU A 546 16.69 7.00 6.81
CA LEU A 546 16.95 5.76 6.09
C LEU A 546 17.01 4.55 7.04
N LEU A 547 17.61 4.72 8.21
CA LEU A 547 17.58 3.72 9.27
C LEU A 547 16.14 3.47 9.76
N PHE A 548 15.33 4.54 9.84
CA PHE A 548 13.94 4.42 10.21
C PHE A 548 13.15 3.56 9.21
N ALA A 549 13.30 3.87 7.93
CA ALA A 549 12.70 3.12 6.84
C ALA A 549 13.15 1.66 6.84
N PHE A 550 14.42 1.38 7.12
CA PHE A 550 14.96 0.03 7.25
C PHE A 550 14.30 -0.76 8.39
N ILE A 551 14.27 -0.20 9.60
CA ILE A 551 13.70 -0.88 10.78
C ILE A 551 12.21 -1.11 10.60
N MET A 552 11.48 -0.12 10.07
CA MET A 552 10.06 -0.24 9.79
C MET A 552 9.78 -1.35 8.78
N GLY A 553 10.51 -1.37 7.65
CA GLY A 553 10.36 -2.40 6.62
C GLY A 553 10.72 -3.81 7.11
N TYR A 554 11.83 -3.92 7.84
CA TYR A 554 12.24 -5.17 8.48
C TYR A 554 11.18 -5.67 9.46
N GLY A 555 10.69 -4.80 10.36
CA GLY A 555 9.68 -5.14 11.35
C GLY A 555 8.34 -5.55 10.73
N ALA A 556 7.89 -4.81 9.73
CA ALA A 556 6.67 -5.13 8.98
C ALA A 556 6.74 -6.50 8.29
N THR A 557 7.91 -6.85 7.76
CA THR A 557 8.13 -8.15 7.13
C THR A 557 8.13 -9.30 8.12
N LEU A 558 8.72 -9.12 9.31
CA LEU A 558 8.67 -10.13 10.37
C LEU A 558 7.23 -10.40 10.85
N ALA A 559 6.41 -9.35 10.84
CA ALA A 559 5.01 -9.37 11.22
C ALA A 559 4.11 -10.05 10.18
N GLU A 560 4.59 -10.30 8.96
CA GLU A 560 3.78 -10.77 7.84
C GLU A 560 3.34 -12.25 8.03
N PRO A 561 2.04 -12.54 8.16
CA PRO A 561 1.55 -13.91 8.34
C PRO A 561 1.78 -14.79 7.11
N ALA A 562 1.65 -14.22 5.91
CA ALA A 562 1.80 -14.98 4.66
C ALA A 562 3.25 -15.46 4.49
N LEU A 563 4.24 -14.65 4.87
CA LEU A 563 5.66 -15.01 4.83
C LEU A 563 5.97 -16.13 5.84
N ASN A 564 5.33 -16.08 7.02
CA ASN A 564 5.43 -17.14 8.01
C ASN A 564 4.89 -18.48 7.50
N ALA A 565 3.79 -18.47 6.74
CA ALA A 565 3.22 -19.65 6.11
C ALA A 565 4.13 -20.20 5.00
N LEU A 566 4.65 -19.33 4.13
CA LEU A 566 5.61 -19.70 3.09
C LEU A 566 6.85 -20.36 3.70
N GLY A 567 7.40 -19.77 4.77
CA GLY A 567 8.58 -20.33 5.43
C GLY A 567 8.37 -21.73 6.01
N MET A 568 7.17 -22.05 6.49
CA MET A 568 6.83 -23.42 6.92
C MET A 568 6.79 -24.38 5.73
N ALA A 569 6.11 -24.00 4.64
CA ALA A 569 6.03 -24.82 3.44
C ALA A 569 7.41 -25.08 2.81
N VAL A 570 8.30 -24.07 2.83
CA VAL A 570 9.68 -24.19 2.36
C VAL A 570 10.50 -25.12 3.26
N GLU A 571 10.35 -25.00 4.58
CA GLU A 571 11.04 -25.89 5.52
C GLU A 571 10.62 -27.36 5.34
N ASP A 572 9.32 -27.59 5.13
CA ASP A 572 8.77 -28.93 4.89
C ASP A 572 9.27 -29.53 3.56
N ILE A 573 9.30 -28.74 2.48
CA ILE A 573 9.73 -29.21 1.14
C ILE A 573 11.25 -29.40 1.09
N THR A 574 12.03 -28.61 1.83
CA THR A 574 13.50 -28.70 1.87
C THR A 574 14.01 -29.72 2.91
N VAL A 575 13.11 -30.49 3.54
CA VAL A 575 13.43 -31.46 4.60
C VAL A 575 14.26 -30.81 5.72
N GLY A 576 13.92 -29.58 6.10
CA GLY A 576 14.61 -28.82 7.14
C GLY A 576 15.98 -28.25 6.75
N THR A 577 16.45 -28.44 5.51
CA THR A 577 17.72 -27.87 5.02
C THR A 577 17.66 -26.34 5.02
N PHE A 578 16.48 -25.77 4.71
CA PHE A 578 16.23 -24.34 4.74
C PHE A 578 15.24 -24.01 5.86
N LYS A 579 15.78 -23.58 7.01
CA LYS A 579 14.95 -23.25 8.18
C LYS A 579 14.03 -22.06 7.88
N LYS A 580 12.77 -22.12 8.34
CA LYS A 580 11.82 -21.00 8.27
C LYS A 580 12.42 -19.70 8.77
N SER A 581 13.12 -19.73 9.90
CA SER A 581 13.71 -18.52 10.50
C SER A 581 14.77 -17.89 9.58
N LEU A 582 15.54 -18.68 8.84
CA LEU A 582 16.54 -18.15 7.92
C LEU A 582 15.88 -17.45 6.73
N LEU A 583 14.78 -18.03 6.21
CA LEU A 583 13.99 -17.40 5.14
C LEU A 583 13.46 -16.04 5.58
N ILE A 584 12.74 -16.01 6.70
CA ILE A 584 12.07 -14.81 7.19
C ILE A 584 13.09 -13.69 7.44
N GLN A 585 14.23 -14.01 8.05
CA GLN A 585 15.28 -13.03 8.32
C GLN A 585 15.93 -12.50 7.04
N SER A 586 16.24 -13.39 6.09
CA SER A 586 16.80 -12.99 4.79
C SER A 586 15.84 -12.07 4.04
N VAL A 587 14.55 -12.42 4.01
CA VAL A 587 13.51 -11.61 3.36
C VAL A 587 13.36 -10.25 4.06
N ALA A 588 13.25 -10.22 5.39
CA ALA A 588 13.09 -8.99 6.17
C ALA A 588 14.26 -8.01 6.01
N VAL A 589 15.50 -8.50 5.98
CA VAL A 589 16.68 -7.66 5.70
C VAL A 589 16.59 -7.06 4.29
N GLY A 590 16.21 -7.86 3.29
CA GLY A 590 16.00 -7.39 1.94
C GLY A 590 14.91 -6.32 1.83
N VAL A 591 13.77 -6.51 2.50
CA VAL A 591 12.67 -5.54 2.50
C VAL A 591 13.09 -4.24 3.19
N GLY A 592 13.78 -4.33 4.33
CA GLY A 592 14.30 -3.16 5.04
C GLY A 592 15.20 -2.30 4.15
N PHE A 593 16.17 -2.92 3.47
CA PHE A 593 17.02 -2.19 2.50
C PHE A 593 16.21 -1.65 1.32
N GLY A 594 15.26 -2.44 0.80
CA GLY A 594 14.40 -2.04 -0.29
C GLY A 594 13.57 -0.80 0.03
N ILE A 595 12.92 -0.75 1.20
CA ILE A 595 12.13 0.41 1.63
C ILE A 595 13.03 1.62 1.89
N ALA A 596 14.22 1.43 2.49
CA ALA A 596 15.18 2.53 2.65
C ALA A 596 15.65 3.11 1.31
N ILE A 597 15.96 2.26 0.32
CA ILE A 597 16.35 2.68 -1.03
C ILE A 597 15.16 3.33 -1.77
N GLY A 598 13.95 2.77 -1.64
CA GLY A 598 12.73 3.36 -2.17
C GLY A 598 12.43 4.73 -1.58
N LEU A 599 12.73 4.93 -0.30
CA LEU A 599 12.55 6.23 0.32
C LEU A 599 13.62 7.24 -0.15
N ALA A 600 14.86 6.78 -0.27
CA ALA A 600 15.96 7.53 -0.88
C ALA A 600 15.58 8.06 -2.28
N LYS A 601 14.86 7.26 -3.09
CA LYS A 601 14.34 7.71 -4.40
C LYS A 601 13.50 8.97 -4.28
N ILE A 602 12.59 9.04 -3.31
CA ILE A 602 11.67 10.17 -3.15
C ILE A 602 12.44 11.39 -2.64
N ILE A 603 13.33 11.21 -1.65
CA ILE A 603 14.10 12.31 -1.04
C ILE A 603 15.07 12.97 -2.04
N TRP A 604 15.69 12.17 -2.90
CA TRP A 604 16.68 12.63 -3.88
C TRP A 604 16.13 12.80 -5.30
N GLY A 605 14.87 12.46 -5.56
CA GLY A 605 14.28 12.52 -6.90
C GLY A 605 14.98 11.59 -7.91
N LEU A 606 15.44 10.41 -7.47
CA LEU A 606 16.19 9.49 -8.33
C LEU A 606 15.26 8.86 -9.37
N PRO A 607 15.69 8.71 -10.64
CA PRO A 607 14.89 8.03 -11.64
C PRO A 607 14.71 6.54 -11.32
N LEU A 608 13.46 6.11 -11.16
CA LEU A 608 13.13 4.74 -10.78
C LEU A 608 13.69 3.70 -11.77
N PHE A 609 13.75 4.02 -13.08
CA PHE A 609 14.25 3.12 -14.10
C PHE A 609 15.65 2.56 -13.78
N TRP A 610 16.60 3.42 -13.36
CA TRP A 610 17.96 2.98 -13.03
C TRP A 610 18.00 2.12 -11.76
N MET A 611 17.12 2.43 -10.81
CA MET A 611 16.95 1.68 -9.57
C MET A 611 16.31 0.30 -9.78
N LEU A 612 15.61 0.10 -10.91
CA LEU A 612 15.13 -1.21 -11.33
C LEU A 612 16.18 -1.93 -12.18
N LEU A 613 16.75 -1.26 -13.18
CA LEU A 613 17.68 -1.86 -14.12
C LEU A 613 18.87 -2.52 -13.41
N VAL A 614 19.54 -1.82 -12.49
CA VAL A 614 20.76 -2.34 -11.86
C VAL A 614 20.46 -3.58 -10.98
N PRO A 615 19.51 -3.56 -10.03
CA PRO A 615 19.19 -4.73 -9.23
C PRO A 615 18.62 -5.89 -10.04
N TYR A 616 17.77 -5.64 -11.05
CA TYR A 616 17.23 -6.73 -11.87
C TYR A 616 18.30 -7.37 -12.76
N MET A 617 19.27 -6.61 -13.28
CA MET A 617 20.42 -7.17 -13.99
C MET A 617 21.27 -8.06 -13.08
N LEU A 618 21.50 -7.65 -11.83
CA LEU A 618 22.16 -8.48 -10.83
C LEU A 618 21.35 -9.76 -10.53
N LEU A 619 20.03 -9.64 -10.41
CA LEU A 619 19.13 -10.78 -10.21
C LEU A 619 19.17 -11.78 -11.36
N MET A 620 19.32 -11.34 -12.61
CA MET A 620 19.49 -12.25 -13.74
C MET A 620 20.73 -13.16 -13.55
N ILE A 621 21.83 -12.59 -13.04
CA ILE A 621 23.06 -13.33 -12.75
C ILE A 621 22.80 -14.32 -11.59
N PHE A 622 22.19 -13.87 -10.50
CA PHE A 622 21.93 -14.74 -9.34
C PHE A 622 20.95 -15.86 -9.67
N THR A 623 19.94 -15.58 -10.49
CA THR A 623 18.96 -16.57 -10.99
C THR A 623 19.63 -17.62 -11.87
N LYS A 624 20.61 -17.22 -12.70
CA LYS A 624 21.40 -18.17 -13.50
C LYS A 624 22.20 -19.13 -12.62
N LEU A 625 22.83 -18.61 -11.56
CA LEU A 625 23.71 -19.37 -10.65
C LEU A 625 22.95 -20.25 -9.66
N SER A 626 21.70 -19.92 -9.35
CA SER A 626 20.88 -20.62 -8.33
C SER A 626 20.19 -21.86 -8.89
N SER A 627 19.82 -22.82 -8.02
CA SER A 627 19.00 -23.98 -8.42
C SER A 627 17.54 -23.56 -8.65
N GLU A 628 16.77 -24.37 -9.39
CA GLU A 628 15.33 -24.11 -9.61
C GLU A 628 14.55 -23.95 -8.30
N GLU A 629 14.88 -24.74 -7.28
CA GLU A 629 14.25 -24.66 -5.96
C GLU A 629 14.48 -23.29 -5.31
N PHE A 630 15.73 -22.82 -5.22
CA PHE A 630 16.02 -21.49 -4.65
C PHE A 630 15.47 -20.35 -5.50
N VAL A 631 15.41 -20.52 -6.83
CA VAL A 631 14.78 -19.54 -7.72
C VAL A 631 13.28 -19.45 -7.44
N ASN A 632 12.57 -20.58 -7.39
CA ASN A 632 11.14 -20.61 -7.08
C ASN A 632 10.86 -19.99 -5.71
N ILE A 633 11.65 -20.35 -4.68
CA ILE A 633 11.49 -19.81 -3.32
C ILE A 633 11.79 -18.32 -3.30
N GLY A 634 12.92 -17.88 -3.85
CA GLY A 634 13.39 -16.49 -3.75
C GLY A 634 12.47 -15.51 -4.47
N TRP A 635 12.03 -15.85 -5.69
CA TRP A 635 11.14 -14.99 -6.45
C TRP A 635 9.70 -14.96 -5.91
N ASP A 636 9.17 -16.08 -5.42
CA ASP A 636 7.86 -16.08 -4.76
C ASP A 636 7.90 -15.38 -3.41
N SER A 637 8.99 -15.54 -2.63
CA SER A 637 9.12 -14.93 -1.30
C SER A 637 8.97 -13.42 -1.33
N ALA A 638 9.47 -12.75 -2.38
CA ALA A 638 9.30 -11.32 -2.54
C ALA A 638 7.85 -10.89 -2.69
N GLY A 639 7.06 -11.63 -3.50
CA GLY A 639 5.64 -11.38 -3.64
C GLY A 639 4.87 -11.53 -2.32
N VAL A 640 5.36 -12.35 -1.39
CA VAL A 640 4.68 -12.57 -0.11
C VAL A 640 4.98 -11.48 0.95
N THR A 641 5.85 -10.50 0.65
CA THR A 641 6.25 -9.45 1.61
C THR A 641 5.31 -8.24 1.67
N THR A 642 4.47 -8.08 0.66
CA THR A 642 3.59 -6.91 0.43
C THR A 642 2.20 -7.14 1.00
N GLY A 643 2.16 -7.58 2.26
CA GLY A 643 0.91 -7.89 2.90
C GLY A 643 0.06 -6.67 3.24
N PRO A 644 -1.09 -6.92 3.88
CA PRO A 644 -2.18 -5.96 3.94
C PRO A 644 -1.89 -4.79 4.91
N ILE A 645 -0.84 -4.91 5.74
CA ILE A 645 -0.37 -3.84 6.63
C ILE A 645 0.73 -3.02 5.95
N THR A 646 1.71 -3.68 5.32
CA THR A 646 2.89 -3.03 4.73
C THR A 646 2.50 -2.10 3.58
N VAL A 647 1.60 -2.52 2.69
CA VAL A 647 1.23 -1.73 1.50
C VAL A 647 0.60 -0.38 1.87
N PRO A 648 -0.51 -0.31 2.64
CA PRO A 648 -1.13 0.97 2.97
C PRO A 648 -0.17 1.90 3.72
N LEU A 649 0.61 1.34 4.65
CA LEU A 649 1.54 2.10 5.47
C LEU A 649 2.68 2.73 4.63
N VAL A 650 3.31 1.93 3.77
CA VAL A 650 4.43 2.39 2.93
C VAL A 650 3.95 3.40 1.89
N LEU A 651 2.74 3.23 1.34
CA LEU A 651 2.14 4.19 0.42
C LEU A 651 1.82 5.52 1.11
N ALA A 652 1.18 5.49 2.29
CA ALA A 652 0.90 6.68 3.10
C ALA A 652 2.20 7.44 3.44
N LEU A 653 3.23 6.71 3.89
CA LEU A 653 4.55 7.28 4.18
C LEU A 653 5.18 7.92 2.93
N GLY A 654 5.18 7.22 1.79
CA GLY A 654 5.77 7.69 0.55
C GLY A 654 5.08 8.94 -0.01
N LEU A 655 3.74 8.99 0.06
CA LEU A 655 2.95 10.15 -0.34
C LEU A 655 3.15 11.33 0.62
N GLY A 656 3.14 11.09 1.93
CA GLY A 656 3.38 12.12 2.94
C GLY A 656 4.75 12.78 2.76
N ILE A 657 5.78 12.01 2.44
CA ILE A 657 7.11 12.55 2.17
C ILE A 657 7.14 13.26 0.82
N GLY A 658 6.55 12.65 -0.21
CA GLY A 658 6.51 13.19 -1.56
C GLY A 658 5.87 14.58 -1.64
N THR A 659 4.75 14.78 -0.93
CA THR A 659 4.07 16.08 -0.87
C THR A 659 4.93 17.18 -0.24
N GLN A 660 5.72 16.85 0.78
CA GLN A 660 6.58 17.80 1.49
C GLN A 660 7.87 18.13 0.74
N VAL A 661 8.46 17.16 0.04
CA VAL A 661 9.69 17.39 -0.75
C VAL A 661 9.42 17.88 -2.17
N GLY A 662 8.15 18.07 -2.54
CA GLY A 662 7.74 18.48 -3.88
C GLY A 662 7.96 17.40 -4.95
N ALA A 663 8.00 16.12 -4.58
CA ALA A 663 8.07 15.03 -5.54
C ALA A 663 6.77 14.93 -6.34
N ALA A 664 6.88 14.60 -7.63
CA ALA A 664 5.71 14.42 -8.50
C ALA A 664 4.82 13.24 -8.05
N GLU A 665 5.43 12.19 -7.50
CA GLU A 665 4.74 10.99 -7.00
C GLU A 665 5.54 10.31 -5.86
N GLY A 666 4.81 9.58 -5.00
CA GLY A 666 5.34 8.84 -3.84
C GLY A 666 5.45 7.32 -4.03
N PHE A 667 5.33 6.82 -5.25
CA PHE A 667 5.42 5.40 -5.63
C PHE A 667 6.87 4.96 -5.92
N GLY A 668 7.03 3.65 -6.13
CA GLY A 668 8.29 2.98 -6.39
C GLY A 668 8.95 2.42 -5.13
N ILE A 669 8.43 2.70 -3.93
CA ILE A 669 8.97 2.12 -2.70
C ILE A 669 8.71 0.61 -2.65
N LEU A 670 7.51 0.17 -3.02
CA LEU A 670 7.13 -1.25 -2.98
C LEU A 670 7.89 -2.06 -4.04
N SER A 671 8.20 -1.46 -5.19
CA SER A 671 9.08 -2.07 -6.20
C SER A 671 10.46 -2.39 -5.63
N MET A 672 11.06 -1.47 -4.86
CA MET A 672 12.35 -1.68 -4.22
C MET A 672 12.27 -2.67 -3.06
N ALA A 673 11.17 -2.61 -2.30
CA ALA A 673 10.82 -3.56 -1.26
C ALA A 673 10.65 -5.00 -1.80
N SER A 674 10.40 -5.16 -3.11
CA SER A 674 10.24 -6.46 -3.75
C SER A 674 11.53 -6.99 -4.37
N VAL A 675 12.34 -6.14 -5.02
CA VAL A 675 13.56 -6.58 -5.70
C VAL A 675 14.69 -6.98 -4.74
N CYS A 676 14.84 -6.26 -3.62
CA CYS A 676 15.93 -6.49 -2.66
C CYS A 676 15.80 -7.81 -1.87
N PRO A 677 14.59 -8.25 -1.43
CA PRO A 677 14.39 -9.59 -0.88
C PRO A 677 14.81 -10.72 -1.81
N ILE A 678 14.53 -10.62 -3.11
CA ILE A 678 14.93 -11.67 -4.07
C ILE A 678 16.46 -11.80 -4.07
N ILE A 679 17.17 -10.66 -4.11
CA ILE A 679 18.63 -10.64 -4.06
C ILE A 679 19.13 -11.27 -2.76
N SER A 680 18.53 -10.90 -1.64
CA SER A 680 18.87 -11.43 -0.31
C SER A 680 18.68 -12.95 -0.24
N VAL A 681 17.51 -13.46 -0.63
CA VAL A 681 17.19 -14.90 -0.54
C VAL A 681 18.04 -15.72 -1.50
N LEU A 682 18.25 -15.27 -2.74
CA LEU A 682 19.13 -15.96 -3.68
C LEU A 682 20.59 -15.98 -3.19
N SER A 683 21.06 -14.88 -2.59
CA SER A 683 22.41 -14.82 -1.99
C SER A 683 22.56 -15.85 -0.87
N VAL A 684 21.59 -15.90 0.06
CA VAL A 684 21.58 -16.89 1.15
C VAL A 684 21.48 -18.30 0.60
N GLY A 685 20.63 -18.54 -0.40
CA GLY A 685 20.48 -19.84 -1.07
C GLY A 685 21.79 -20.33 -1.70
N LEU A 686 22.54 -19.45 -2.37
CA LEU A 686 23.87 -19.77 -2.91
C LEU A 686 24.87 -20.16 -1.82
N VAL A 687 24.91 -19.40 -0.71
CA VAL A 687 25.79 -19.69 0.43
C VAL A 687 25.43 -21.03 1.08
N VAL A 688 24.14 -21.31 1.31
CA VAL A 688 23.67 -22.57 1.90
C VAL A 688 24.01 -23.75 1.00
N ASN A 689 23.78 -23.63 -0.31
CA ASN A 689 24.09 -24.70 -1.26
C ASN A 689 25.59 -24.98 -1.35
N HIS A 690 26.44 -23.94 -1.26
CA HIS A 690 27.88 -24.09 -1.25
C HIS A 690 28.36 -24.85 0.00
N LYS A 691 27.84 -24.48 1.19
CA LYS A 691 28.13 -25.18 2.45
C LYS A 691 27.67 -26.63 2.42
N ARG A 692 26.49 -26.91 1.85
CA ARG A 692 25.96 -28.28 1.69
C ARG A 692 26.89 -29.14 0.84
N LYS A 693 27.32 -28.64 -0.32
CA LYS A 693 28.25 -29.37 -1.21
C LYS A 693 29.59 -29.63 -0.54
N ALA A 694 30.10 -28.69 0.25
CA ALA A 694 31.34 -28.88 1.01
C ALA A 694 31.19 -29.97 2.09
N ALA A 695 30.06 -29.99 2.81
CA ALA A 695 29.78 -31.01 3.83
C ALA A 695 29.64 -32.42 3.25
N LEU A 696 28.95 -32.56 2.10
CA LEU A 696 28.83 -33.85 1.40
C LEU A 696 30.20 -34.39 0.97
N LYS A 697 31.05 -33.54 0.38
CA LYS A 697 32.43 -33.93 0.02
C LYS A 697 33.26 -34.35 1.24
N ALA A 698 33.07 -33.70 2.39
CA ALA A 698 33.77 -34.07 3.61
C ALA A 698 33.31 -35.43 4.15
N LEU A 699 32.01 -35.74 4.05
CA LEU A 699 31.46 -37.06 4.42
C LEU A 699 31.94 -38.16 3.48
N GLU A 700 31.91 -37.93 2.16
CA GLU A 700 32.43 -38.89 1.17
C GLU A 700 33.92 -39.17 1.40
N ALA A 701 34.71 -38.16 1.77
CA ALA A 701 36.12 -38.33 2.10
C ALA A 701 36.34 -39.12 3.40
N ASP A 702 35.48 -38.96 4.41
CA ASP A 702 35.54 -39.70 5.68
C ASP A 702 35.10 -41.17 5.48
N GLU A 703 34.05 -41.42 4.70
CA GLU A 703 33.63 -42.78 4.33
C GLU A 703 34.71 -43.50 3.51
N SER A 704 35.35 -42.80 2.58
CA SER A 704 36.45 -43.36 1.78
C SER A 704 37.64 -43.74 2.67
N ARG A 705 38.01 -42.88 3.63
CA ARG A 705 39.06 -43.19 4.62
C ARG A 705 38.73 -44.39 5.48
N LYS A 706 37.49 -44.46 6.01
CA LYS A 706 37.04 -45.60 6.81
C LYS A 706 37.02 -46.90 6.01
N ALA A 707 36.66 -46.85 4.73
CA ALA A 707 36.71 -48.02 3.85
C ALA A 707 38.14 -48.50 3.60
N GLU A 708 39.10 -47.59 3.43
CA GLU A 708 40.53 -47.93 3.32
C GLU A 708 41.09 -48.52 4.62
N GLU A 709 40.72 -47.97 5.79
CA GLU A 709 41.13 -48.50 7.10
C GLU A 709 40.57 -49.89 7.41
N VAL A 710 39.39 -50.24 6.88
CA VAL A 710 38.79 -51.57 7.05
C VAL A 710 39.37 -52.59 6.05
N ALA A 711 39.89 -52.12 4.92
CA ALA A 711 40.51 -52.97 3.90
C ALA A 711 41.99 -53.30 4.18
N ALA A 712 42.65 -52.49 5.01
CA ALA A 712 44.01 -52.72 5.51
C ALA A 712 44.00 -53.60 6.77
#